data_AF-A0A1D2WKL3-F1
#
_entry.id   AF-A0A1D2WKL3-F1
#
_cell.length_a   1.000
_cell.length_b   1.000
_cell.length_c   1.000
_cell.angle_alpha   90.00
_cell.angle_beta   90.00
_cell.angle_gamma   90.00
#
_symmetry.space_group_name_H-M   'P 1'
#
loop_
_entity.id
_entity.type
_entity.pdbx_description
1 polymer ?
#
loop_
_entity_poly.entity_id
_entity_poly.type
_entity_poly.pdbx_seq_one_letter_code
_entity_poly.pdbx_strand_id
1 'polypeptide(L)'
;MRKCFVIILVLCLLFSLNICFAQDISNSTDFTFQNSNFDYLEKTDSVNLISTSDKISTHIDVVSNTTFDGTVDYFKIKLSDENNKSVPNAKVIFTVNGVSYDKNTDSQGISSLQINLADGSYKVISKFVGDSNYKSSSKSTTITIDNTRIVEDGLNNAEIQNIIDDAKEGNVILFKGNSYSNINLVINKRLTLISTVNTVLKSSSSSPTITIKGKEASYSIVKGFKIQGNGDGVVVDGSNYVRILNNDITADGVGITAFNVKYINITGNNIVKNGKCGIILYSTEKSYIINNVINNNNANGIVLTKSDITYIDSNTISNNARYGILLTNKFNGNSYKNGPENVYITKNTINNNKWDGISVNNAEDNINIKGNTIVGNDESGISVNVVGSYKIQSNIITNSYTGVRFDEDHVQKKNQEITYNAIYGNAHVQIEAKSYNGVNPLSVGDNWYTDDGLLCPKIKTNNLKFTVTQIGKNQFQATFVDSNGNIASLLPDRELKYKTNDGKIATVMIKGGIGTFTVTASDADIIKSTVDRTSRKNVYDSNSPTKTPQNGQSPTYDYPNIDYGGGQGNGNGQGGNANNGNGSSQKSSDDSGNSSNSKKMEPNSNPVNQANDVSQSYDTSQSMARADASEISGGANSGSQSIAKQIIIEDDEFFIVKGLSLIVLLILLTIGFYYRDDINEMRSKL
;
A
#
# COMPACT_ATOMS: atom_id res chain seq x y z
N MET A 1 15.51 -25.61 -46.13
CA MET A 1 15.05 -24.35 -46.74
C MET A 1 13.77 -23.80 -46.11
N ARG A 2 12.55 -24.37 -46.34
CA ARG A 2 11.27 -23.75 -45.88
C ARG A 2 11.24 -23.30 -44.40
N LYS A 3 11.88 -24.02 -43.46
CA LYS A 3 11.93 -23.65 -42.03
C LYS A 3 12.71 -22.35 -41.73
N CYS A 4 13.72 -21.97 -42.52
CA CYS A 4 14.46 -20.71 -42.33
C CYS A 4 13.69 -19.48 -42.85
N PHE A 5 12.91 -19.67 -43.92
CA PHE A 5 12.17 -18.58 -44.57
C PHE A 5 11.11 -17.95 -43.66
N VAL A 6 10.45 -18.77 -42.83
CA VAL A 6 9.47 -18.30 -41.84
C VAL A 6 10.12 -17.45 -40.74
N ILE A 7 11.29 -17.83 -40.26
CA ILE A 7 12.03 -17.07 -39.24
C ILE A 7 12.45 -15.70 -39.78
N ILE A 8 12.93 -15.65 -41.02
CA ILE A 8 13.27 -14.39 -41.70
C ILE A 8 12.02 -13.53 -41.91
N LEU A 9 10.89 -14.11 -42.33
CA LEU A 9 9.63 -13.37 -42.50
C LEU A 9 9.14 -12.74 -41.19
N VAL A 10 9.23 -13.46 -40.08
CA VAL A 10 8.86 -12.95 -38.74
C VAL A 10 9.81 -11.83 -38.29
N LEU A 11 11.11 -11.95 -38.53
CA LEU A 11 12.08 -10.87 -38.27
C LEU A 11 11.79 -9.62 -39.12
N CYS A 12 11.48 -9.77 -40.41
CA CYS A 12 11.10 -8.64 -41.27
C CYS A 12 9.80 -7.95 -40.78
N LEU A 13 8.80 -8.72 -40.33
CA LEU A 13 7.57 -8.18 -39.73
C LEU A 13 7.87 -7.38 -38.45
N LEU A 14 8.75 -7.88 -37.57
CA LEU A 14 9.16 -7.18 -36.35
C LEU A 14 9.92 -5.88 -36.64
N PHE A 15 10.74 -5.82 -37.68
CA PHE A 15 11.39 -4.57 -38.11
C PHE A 15 10.44 -3.58 -38.79
N SER A 16 9.35 -4.04 -39.42
CA SER A 16 8.42 -3.17 -40.16
C SER A 16 7.52 -2.27 -39.29
N LEU A 17 7.46 -2.50 -37.98
CA LEU A 17 6.59 -1.76 -37.04
C LEU A 17 7.20 -0.45 -36.50
N ASN A 18 8.40 -0.06 -36.92
CA ASN A 18 9.09 1.17 -36.48
C ASN A 18 9.27 2.21 -37.60
N ILE A 19 8.27 2.38 -38.46
CA ILE A 19 8.26 3.44 -39.49
C ILE A 19 6.97 4.25 -39.38
N CYS A 20 7.05 5.39 -38.69
CA CYS A 20 6.02 6.42 -38.76
C CYS A 20 6.28 7.30 -39.98
N PHE A 21 5.38 7.27 -40.97
CA PHE A 21 5.37 8.25 -42.05
C PHE A 21 4.59 9.50 -41.59
N ALA A 22 5.28 10.63 -41.50
CA ALA A 22 4.60 11.92 -41.55
C ALA A 22 4.22 12.21 -43.01
N GLN A 23 2.95 12.52 -43.27
CA GLN A 23 2.44 12.86 -44.59
C GLN A 23 1.83 14.25 -44.54
N ASP A 24 2.40 15.20 -45.30
CA ASP A 24 1.79 16.50 -45.53
C ASP A 24 0.49 16.34 -46.33
N ILE A 25 -0.56 17.05 -45.90
CA ILE A 25 -1.78 17.25 -46.67
C ILE A 25 -2.08 18.75 -46.69
N SER A 26 -1.76 19.37 -47.82
CA SER A 26 -2.30 20.65 -48.25
C SER A 26 -3.60 20.44 -49.06
N ASN A 27 -4.25 21.55 -49.45
CA ASN A 27 -5.48 21.64 -50.23
C ASN A 27 -6.75 21.22 -49.43
N SER A 28 -7.65 22.12 -49.01
CA SER A 28 -8.42 23.20 -49.68
C SER A 28 -9.83 22.75 -50.05
N THR A 29 -10.84 23.47 -49.58
CA THR A 29 -12.24 23.31 -50.00
C THR A 29 -12.60 24.42 -50.98
N ASP A 30 -12.81 24.05 -52.25
CA ASP A 30 -13.36 24.96 -53.26
C ASP A 30 -14.79 25.41 -52.93
N PHE A 31 -15.13 26.62 -53.36
CA PHE A 31 -16.46 26.89 -53.92
C PHE A 31 -16.39 27.98 -54.99
N THR A 32 -16.76 27.62 -56.23
CA THR A 32 -16.88 28.51 -57.40
C THR A 32 -18.25 29.21 -57.39
N PHE A 33 -18.60 30.21 -58.21
CA PHE A 33 -18.09 30.74 -59.49
C PHE A 33 -18.49 32.23 -59.60
N GLN A 34 -17.72 33.06 -60.31
CA GLN A 34 -18.16 33.83 -61.50
C GLN A 34 -17.08 34.82 -61.98
N ASN A 35 -17.23 35.31 -63.22
CA ASN A 35 -16.19 36.05 -63.96
C ASN A 35 -16.71 37.35 -64.59
N SER A 36 -16.02 38.47 -64.36
CA SER A 36 -16.04 39.63 -65.27
C SER A 36 -14.86 40.57 -65.00
N ASN A 37 -13.99 40.77 -65.99
CA ASN A 37 -13.14 41.97 -66.07
C ASN A 37 -14.02 43.21 -66.31
N PHE A 38 -13.67 44.35 -65.71
CA PHE A 38 -13.98 45.67 -66.26
C PHE A 38 -12.91 46.68 -65.83
N ASP A 39 -12.52 47.56 -66.75
CA ASP A 39 -11.60 48.68 -66.48
C ASP A 39 -12.25 49.73 -65.56
N TYR A 40 -11.44 50.39 -64.73
CA TYR A 40 -11.16 51.82 -64.91
C TYR A 40 -9.96 52.27 -64.05
N LEU A 41 -9.17 53.23 -64.55
CA LEU A 41 -8.32 54.05 -63.69
C LEU A 41 -9.14 55.24 -63.18
N GLU A 42 -9.04 55.55 -61.89
CA GLU A 42 -8.83 56.96 -61.51
C GLU A 42 -8.06 57.09 -60.18
N LYS A 43 -7.74 58.33 -59.81
CA LYS A 43 -6.53 58.68 -59.04
C LYS A 43 -6.84 59.79 -58.04
N THR A 44 -6.68 59.51 -56.74
CA THR A 44 -6.17 60.48 -55.75
C THR A 44 -5.78 59.85 -54.40
N ASP A 45 -5.01 60.66 -53.66
CA ASP A 45 -4.83 60.72 -52.21
C ASP A 45 -4.10 59.59 -51.46
N SER A 46 -2.88 59.96 -51.07
CA SER A 46 -1.92 59.25 -50.24
C SER A 46 -2.47 58.89 -48.86
N VAL A 47 -2.51 57.59 -48.55
CA VAL A 47 -2.34 57.13 -47.17
C VAL A 47 -0.92 56.61 -47.01
N ASN A 48 -0.22 57.13 -46.02
CA ASN A 48 1.19 56.85 -45.77
C ASN A 48 1.40 55.34 -45.48
N LEU A 49 2.33 54.69 -46.20
CA LEU A 49 2.81 53.35 -45.88
C LEU A 49 3.69 53.41 -44.62
N ILE A 50 3.04 53.63 -43.48
CA ILE A 50 3.68 53.54 -42.18
C ILE A 50 4.17 52.10 -42.02
N SER A 51 5.47 51.98 -41.78
CA SER A 51 6.19 50.72 -41.60
C SER A 51 5.41 49.73 -40.73
N THR A 52 5.42 48.45 -41.13
CA THR A 52 5.27 47.35 -40.18
C THR A 52 6.14 47.63 -38.96
N SER A 53 5.57 47.68 -37.76
CA SER A 53 6.35 47.81 -36.52
C SER A 53 7.42 46.72 -36.53
N ASP A 54 8.68 47.14 -36.61
CA ASP A 54 9.80 46.23 -36.83
C ASP A 54 10.08 45.51 -35.51
N LYS A 55 9.36 44.40 -35.31
CA LYS A 55 9.28 43.70 -34.03
C LYS A 55 10.67 43.47 -33.45
N ILE A 56 10.85 43.77 -32.18
CA ILE A 56 12.17 43.77 -31.54
C ILE A 56 12.69 42.32 -31.53
N SER A 57 13.95 42.11 -31.92
CA SER A 57 14.55 40.77 -31.96
C SER A 57 14.71 40.23 -30.54
N THR A 58 14.60 38.92 -30.35
CA THR A 58 14.80 38.28 -29.03
C THR A 58 15.85 37.19 -29.10
N HIS A 59 16.47 36.91 -27.95
CA HIS A 59 17.38 35.79 -27.76
C HIS A 59 17.04 35.01 -26.49
N ILE A 60 17.43 33.74 -26.47
CA ILE A 60 17.23 32.81 -25.34
C ILE A 60 18.58 32.29 -24.89
N ASP A 61 18.92 32.56 -23.63
CA ASP A 61 20.11 32.05 -22.96
C ASP A 61 19.78 31.14 -21.81
N VAL A 62 20.67 30.18 -21.56
CA VAL A 62 20.56 29.23 -20.46
C VAL A 62 21.15 29.88 -19.22
N VAL A 63 20.38 29.88 -18.13
CA VAL A 63 20.76 30.50 -16.84
C VAL A 63 20.72 29.51 -15.66
N SER A 64 20.51 28.22 -15.96
CA SER A 64 20.77 27.09 -15.04
C SER A 64 22.04 26.35 -15.42
N ASN A 65 22.42 25.37 -14.61
CA ASN A 65 23.27 24.26 -15.05
C ASN A 65 22.63 23.52 -16.25
N THR A 66 23.46 22.76 -16.97
CA THR A 66 23.01 21.77 -17.98
C THR A 66 23.19 20.32 -17.52
N THR A 67 23.99 20.07 -16.48
CA THR A 67 24.06 18.77 -15.81
C THR A 67 23.23 18.81 -14.53
N PHE A 68 22.41 17.78 -14.31
CA PHE A 68 21.52 17.63 -13.17
C PHE A 68 21.69 16.25 -12.55
N ASP A 69 21.82 16.20 -11.23
CA ASP A 69 22.01 14.98 -10.43
C ASP A 69 21.05 14.97 -9.24
N GLY A 70 19.78 15.27 -9.52
CA GLY A 70 18.66 15.28 -8.57
C GLY A 70 17.31 15.50 -9.26
N THR A 71 16.25 14.81 -8.81
CA THR A 71 14.90 14.85 -9.43
C THR A 71 14.04 16.06 -9.03
N VAL A 72 14.65 17.13 -8.50
CA VAL A 72 13.98 18.34 -7.99
C VAL A 72 14.55 19.63 -8.58
N ASP A 73 15.52 19.51 -9.50
CA ASP A 73 16.16 20.65 -10.15
C ASP A 73 15.32 21.24 -11.29
N TYR A 74 15.69 22.46 -11.69
CA TYR A 74 15.03 23.21 -12.75
C TYR A 74 16.03 23.65 -13.83
N PHE A 75 15.74 23.26 -15.07
CA PHE A 75 16.36 23.88 -16.25
C PHE A 75 15.75 25.26 -16.47
N LYS A 76 16.59 26.30 -16.56
CA LYS A 76 16.15 27.70 -16.64
C LYS A 76 16.76 28.41 -17.83
N ILE A 77 15.93 29.18 -18.51
CA ILE A 77 16.34 30.09 -19.57
C ILE A 77 15.92 31.51 -19.24
N LYS A 78 16.64 32.50 -19.77
CA LYS A 78 16.21 33.90 -19.83
C LYS A 78 15.87 34.27 -21.27
N LEU A 79 14.71 34.89 -21.46
CA LEU A 79 14.31 35.55 -22.70
C LEU A 79 14.58 37.06 -22.57
N SER A 80 15.40 37.61 -23.46
CA SER A 80 15.67 39.04 -23.53
C SER A 80 15.48 39.57 -24.96
N ASP A 81 15.29 40.88 -25.09
CA ASP A 81 15.34 41.58 -26.36
C ASP A 81 16.79 41.81 -26.85
N GLU A 82 16.95 42.36 -28.05
CA GLU A 82 18.24 42.71 -28.66
C GLU A 82 19.08 43.73 -27.86
N ASN A 83 18.47 44.42 -26.88
CA ASN A 83 19.15 45.34 -25.95
C ASN A 83 19.41 44.69 -24.58
N ASN A 84 19.24 43.38 -24.45
CA ASN A 84 19.34 42.57 -23.22
C ASN A 84 18.27 42.87 -22.14
N LYS A 85 17.24 43.63 -22.48
CA LYS A 85 16.09 43.90 -21.61
C LYS A 85 15.24 42.64 -21.50
N SER A 86 14.91 42.25 -20.28
CA SER A 86 14.08 41.07 -20.01
C SER A 86 12.69 41.18 -20.63
N VAL A 87 12.17 40.07 -21.17
CA VAL A 87 10.81 39.96 -21.72
C VAL A 87 9.94 39.15 -20.74
N PRO A 88 9.15 39.81 -19.86
CA PRO A 88 8.36 39.14 -18.83
C PRO A 88 6.98 38.66 -19.33
N ASN A 89 6.39 37.68 -18.63
CA ASN A 89 5.09 37.06 -18.92
C ASN A 89 4.93 36.44 -20.33
N ALA A 90 6.02 36.25 -21.06
CA ALA A 90 6.02 35.64 -22.40
C ALA A 90 5.96 34.11 -22.30
N LYS A 91 5.14 33.48 -23.14
CA LYS A 91 5.04 32.01 -23.23
C LYS A 91 6.26 31.44 -23.96
N VAL A 92 7.05 30.65 -23.25
CA VAL A 92 8.13 29.82 -23.78
C VAL A 92 7.67 28.36 -23.78
N ILE A 93 7.80 27.71 -24.93
CA ILE A 93 7.52 26.29 -25.11
C ILE A 93 8.84 25.54 -24.93
N PHE A 94 8.92 24.64 -23.96
CA PHE A 94 10.04 23.71 -23.81
C PHE A 94 9.67 22.35 -24.40
N THR A 95 10.39 21.85 -25.39
CA THR A 95 10.21 20.49 -25.93
C THR A 95 11.34 19.57 -25.46
N VAL A 96 11.00 18.41 -24.90
CA VAL A 96 11.93 17.35 -24.46
C VAL A 96 11.32 16.00 -24.84
N ASN A 97 12.10 15.13 -25.51
CA ASN A 97 11.64 13.82 -26.02
C ASN A 97 10.32 13.88 -26.84
N GLY A 98 10.09 15.00 -27.53
CA GLY A 98 8.85 15.27 -28.30
C GLY A 98 7.69 15.84 -27.48
N VAL A 99 7.66 15.62 -26.16
CA VAL A 99 6.68 16.24 -25.26
C VAL A 99 6.98 17.73 -25.11
N SER A 100 5.94 18.57 -25.10
CA SER A 100 6.09 20.04 -25.00
C SER A 100 5.40 20.60 -23.78
N TYR A 101 6.05 21.56 -23.11
CA TYR A 101 5.64 22.17 -21.86
C TYR A 101 5.60 23.68 -22.00
N ASP A 102 4.40 24.27 -21.90
CA ASP A 102 4.21 25.72 -21.86
C ASP A 102 4.60 26.26 -20.47
N LYS A 103 5.48 27.25 -20.44
CA LYS A 103 5.86 28.00 -19.24
C LYS A 103 5.98 29.48 -19.59
N ASN A 104 5.56 30.36 -18.67
CA ASN A 104 5.73 31.80 -18.85
C ASN A 104 7.10 32.25 -18.30
N THR A 105 7.58 33.40 -18.74
CA THR A 105 8.70 34.10 -18.11
C THR A 105 8.24 34.93 -16.91
N ASP A 106 9.09 35.04 -15.88
CA ASP A 106 8.86 35.90 -14.71
C ASP A 106 9.21 37.38 -15.00
N SER A 107 9.20 38.24 -13.97
CA SER A 107 9.54 39.67 -14.10
C SER A 107 10.97 39.94 -14.55
N GLN A 108 11.88 38.96 -14.41
CA GLN A 108 13.28 39.02 -14.86
C GLN A 108 13.47 38.37 -16.24
N GLY A 109 12.40 37.92 -16.90
CA GLY A 109 12.45 37.23 -18.19
C GLY A 109 12.85 35.76 -18.07
N ILE A 110 12.88 35.19 -16.86
CA ILE A 110 13.33 33.81 -16.63
C ILE A 110 12.13 32.85 -16.72
N SER A 111 12.26 31.78 -17.48
CA SER A 111 11.30 30.66 -17.48
C SER A 111 11.98 29.37 -17.04
N SER A 112 11.25 28.54 -16.29
CA SER A 112 11.79 27.36 -15.59
C SER A 112 11.00 26.09 -15.90
N LEU A 113 11.70 25.03 -16.28
CA LEU A 113 11.18 23.66 -16.46
C LEU A 113 11.76 22.76 -15.36
N GLN A 114 10.91 22.12 -14.57
CA GLN A 114 11.34 21.10 -13.61
C GLN A 114 11.82 19.85 -14.36
N ILE A 115 12.95 19.28 -13.94
CA ILE A 115 13.56 18.12 -14.58
C ILE A 115 13.24 16.86 -13.78
N ASN A 116 12.46 15.97 -14.39
CA ASN A 116 12.13 14.64 -13.89
C ASN A 116 12.27 13.64 -15.05
N LEU A 117 13.50 13.17 -15.26
CA LEU A 117 13.91 12.29 -16.36
C LEU A 117 14.80 11.18 -15.78
N ALA A 118 14.93 10.07 -16.49
CA ALA A 118 15.93 9.04 -16.16
C ALA A 118 17.36 9.53 -16.47
N ASP A 119 18.37 8.77 -16.09
CA ASP A 119 19.76 9.09 -16.43
C ASP A 119 20.02 8.98 -17.93
N GLY A 120 20.79 9.93 -18.47
CA GLY A 120 21.03 10.05 -19.90
C GLY A 120 21.24 11.48 -20.37
N SER A 121 21.22 11.69 -21.68
CA SER A 121 21.41 13.00 -22.29
C SER A 121 20.22 13.37 -23.17
N TYR A 122 19.65 14.56 -22.94
CA TYR A 122 18.39 15.00 -23.53
C TYR A 122 18.53 16.35 -24.21
N LYS A 123 17.91 16.49 -25.38
CA LYS A 123 17.87 17.75 -26.12
C LYS A 123 16.62 18.54 -25.72
N VAL A 124 16.82 19.61 -24.95
CA VAL A 124 15.76 20.58 -24.62
C VAL A 124 15.73 21.65 -25.71
N ILE A 125 14.57 21.88 -26.30
CA ILE A 125 14.33 22.99 -27.23
C ILE A 125 13.44 24.01 -26.53
N SER A 126 14.00 25.17 -26.16
CA SER A 126 13.24 26.30 -25.64
C SER A 126 12.89 27.23 -26.80
N LYS A 127 11.60 27.46 -27.06
CA LYS A 127 11.10 28.27 -28.18
C LYS A 127 10.13 29.34 -27.68
N PHE A 128 10.44 30.60 -27.99
CA PHE A 128 9.48 31.71 -27.94
C PHE A 128 8.93 31.94 -29.35
N VAL A 129 7.61 31.91 -29.52
CA VAL A 129 6.98 32.01 -30.85
C VAL A 129 6.83 33.44 -31.38
N GLY A 130 7.22 34.45 -30.60
CA GLY A 130 6.96 35.86 -30.91
C GLY A 130 5.56 36.30 -30.46
N ASP A 131 5.34 37.62 -30.42
CA ASP A 131 4.05 38.22 -30.10
C ASP A 131 3.79 39.46 -31.00
N SER A 132 3.01 40.46 -30.56
CA SER A 132 2.79 41.69 -31.33
C SER A 132 4.04 42.57 -31.42
N ASN A 133 4.94 42.49 -30.45
CA ASN A 133 6.03 43.42 -30.20
C ASN A 133 7.40 42.80 -30.49
N TYR A 134 7.53 41.49 -30.27
CA TYR A 134 8.80 40.76 -30.31
C TYR A 134 8.82 39.66 -31.39
N LYS A 135 9.98 39.49 -32.05
CA LYS A 135 10.25 38.38 -32.99
C LYS A 135 10.47 37.07 -32.25
N SER A 136 10.16 35.95 -32.90
CA SER A 136 10.38 34.60 -32.39
C SER A 136 11.86 34.26 -32.20
N SER A 137 12.18 33.42 -31.22
CA SER A 137 13.53 32.91 -31.00
C SER A 137 13.51 31.47 -30.44
N SER A 138 14.60 30.73 -30.61
CA SER A 138 14.73 29.38 -30.05
C SER A 138 16.17 29.04 -29.69
N LYS A 139 16.35 28.33 -28.56
CA LYS A 139 17.63 27.74 -28.14
C LYS A 139 17.47 26.22 -28.06
N SER A 140 18.43 25.49 -28.61
CA SER A 140 18.59 24.05 -28.41
C SER A 140 19.73 23.83 -27.43
N THR A 141 19.45 23.15 -26.32
CA THR A 141 20.42 22.87 -25.26
C THR A 141 20.41 21.38 -24.94
N THR A 142 21.58 20.74 -24.92
CA THR A 142 21.72 19.40 -24.37
C THR A 142 21.84 19.51 -22.86
N ILE A 143 21.01 18.75 -22.14
CA ILE A 143 21.14 18.52 -20.69
C ILE A 143 21.55 17.07 -20.42
N THR A 144 22.21 16.83 -19.30
CA THR A 144 22.65 15.50 -18.86
C THR A 144 22.09 15.22 -17.46
N ILE A 145 21.57 14.01 -17.27
CA ILE A 145 21.02 13.52 -16.00
C ILE A 145 21.94 12.42 -15.46
N ASP A 146 22.39 12.59 -14.22
CA ASP A 146 23.37 11.76 -13.52
C ASP A 146 22.90 11.51 -12.06
N ASN A 147 21.68 10.98 -11.90
CA ASN A 147 21.04 10.79 -10.60
C ASN A 147 21.38 9.43 -9.95
N THR A 148 21.96 8.47 -10.69
CA THR A 148 22.35 7.16 -10.14
C THR A 148 23.82 7.13 -9.69
N ARG A 149 24.03 6.82 -8.42
CA ARG A 149 25.33 6.42 -7.87
C ARG A 149 25.38 4.90 -7.83
N ILE A 150 26.40 4.31 -8.45
CA ILE A 150 26.49 2.86 -8.66
C ILE A 150 27.38 2.24 -7.59
N VAL A 151 26.87 1.22 -6.92
CA VAL A 151 27.65 0.34 -6.05
C VAL A 151 28.01 -0.91 -6.85
N GLU A 152 29.25 -0.96 -7.32
CA GLU A 152 29.83 -2.11 -8.04
C GLU A 152 30.20 -3.24 -7.08
N ASP A 153 30.51 -4.42 -7.61
CA ASP A 153 30.80 -5.62 -6.81
C ASP A 153 32.15 -5.51 -6.05
N GLY A 154 32.26 -6.19 -4.90
CA GLY A 154 33.50 -6.26 -4.11
C GLY A 154 33.80 -5.08 -3.17
N LEU A 155 33.04 -3.98 -3.22
CA LEU A 155 33.20 -2.84 -2.30
C LEU A 155 32.88 -3.22 -0.83
N ASN A 156 33.55 -2.57 0.12
CA ASN A 156 33.34 -2.76 1.56
C ASN A 156 32.38 -1.70 2.16
N ASN A 157 31.90 -1.92 3.39
CA ASN A 157 30.90 -1.03 4.01
C ASN A 157 31.29 0.46 4.05
N ALA A 158 32.57 0.79 4.26
CA ALA A 158 33.02 2.19 4.28
C ALA A 158 33.01 2.81 2.88
N GLU A 159 33.37 2.06 1.84
CA GLU A 159 33.30 2.53 0.44
C GLU A 159 31.86 2.75 0.00
N ILE A 160 30.95 1.84 0.41
CA ILE A 160 29.51 1.96 0.14
C ILE A 160 28.90 3.14 0.90
N GLN A 161 29.30 3.35 2.16
CA GLN A 161 28.85 4.48 2.97
C GLN A 161 29.37 5.81 2.42
N ASN A 162 30.62 5.88 1.92
CA ASN A 162 31.11 7.07 1.22
C ASN A 162 30.26 7.41 -0.01
N ILE A 163 29.88 6.42 -0.82
CA ILE A 163 28.97 6.63 -1.97
C ILE A 163 27.61 7.21 -1.54
N ILE A 164 27.11 6.81 -0.37
CA ILE A 164 25.86 7.32 0.23
C ILE A 164 26.03 8.73 0.80
N ASP A 165 27.17 9.01 1.45
CA ASP A 165 27.46 10.29 2.08
C ASP A 165 27.85 11.38 1.05
N ASP A 166 28.47 11.02 -0.08
CA ASP A 166 28.74 11.92 -1.22
C ASP A 166 27.51 12.14 -2.12
N ALA A 167 26.52 11.23 -2.11
CA ALA A 167 25.31 11.35 -2.91
C ALA A 167 24.46 12.58 -2.52
N LYS A 168 23.71 13.14 -3.49
CA LYS A 168 22.78 14.25 -3.27
C LYS A 168 21.38 13.78 -2.91
N GLU A 169 20.57 14.69 -2.38
CA GLU A 169 19.15 14.43 -2.11
C GLU A 169 18.42 14.00 -3.38
N GLY A 170 17.73 12.85 -3.34
CA GLY A 170 16.98 12.28 -4.45
C GLY A 170 17.77 11.31 -5.35
N ASN A 171 19.08 11.11 -5.10
CA ASN A 171 19.86 10.13 -5.84
C ASN A 171 19.37 8.69 -5.66
N VAL A 172 19.58 7.90 -6.70
CA VAL A 172 19.39 6.44 -6.70
C VAL A 172 20.73 5.79 -6.38
N ILE A 173 20.79 4.96 -5.34
CA ILE A 173 21.95 4.13 -5.02
C ILE A 173 21.68 2.74 -5.59
N LEU A 174 22.25 2.45 -6.76
CA LEU A 174 22.02 1.21 -7.50
C LEU A 174 23.10 0.17 -7.17
N PHE A 175 22.70 -0.90 -6.48
CA PHE A 175 23.58 -2.03 -6.17
C PHE A 175 23.58 -3.04 -7.31
N LYS A 176 24.77 -3.31 -7.87
CA LYS A 176 25.01 -4.31 -8.92
C LYS A 176 25.70 -5.58 -8.40
N GLY A 177 26.45 -5.49 -7.31
CA GLY A 177 27.13 -6.65 -6.72
C GLY A 177 26.15 -7.67 -6.14
N ASN A 178 26.57 -8.93 -6.15
CA ASN A 178 25.69 -10.06 -5.78
C ASN A 178 25.56 -10.21 -4.26
N SER A 179 26.63 -9.96 -3.51
CA SER A 179 26.64 -10.06 -2.06
C SER A 179 27.70 -9.15 -1.45
N TYR A 180 27.32 -8.39 -0.43
CA TYR A 180 28.21 -7.55 0.37
C TYR A 180 28.20 -8.01 1.83
N SER A 181 29.33 -7.85 2.52
CA SER A 181 29.56 -8.40 3.87
C SER A 181 30.02 -7.32 4.86
N ASN A 182 29.69 -7.52 6.14
CA ASN A 182 29.91 -6.56 7.24
C ASN A 182 29.13 -5.25 7.04
N ILE A 183 27.91 -5.35 6.51
CA ILE A 183 27.10 -4.21 6.08
C ILE A 183 26.22 -3.63 7.20
N ASN A 184 26.43 -2.36 7.48
CA ASN A 184 25.65 -1.51 8.38
C ASN A 184 25.61 -0.10 7.78
N LEU A 185 24.59 0.19 6.97
CA LEU A 185 24.46 1.46 6.23
C LEU A 185 23.60 2.48 6.97
N VAL A 186 23.95 3.76 6.86
CA VAL A 186 23.24 4.88 7.47
C VAL A 186 22.77 5.86 6.40
N ILE A 187 21.46 6.01 6.28
CA ILE A 187 20.79 6.94 5.37
C ILE A 187 20.31 8.14 6.18
N ASN A 188 20.98 9.28 6.00
CA ASN A 188 20.73 10.56 6.67
C ASN A 188 19.96 11.58 5.80
N LYS A 189 19.96 11.36 4.48
CA LYS A 189 19.31 12.19 3.45
C LYS A 189 18.41 11.33 2.56
N ARG A 190 17.42 11.92 1.90
CA ARG A 190 16.47 11.22 1.01
C ARG A 190 17.21 10.52 -0.13
N LEU A 191 17.19 9.19 -0.15
CA LEU A 191 17.82 8.37 -1.18
C LEU A 191 16.93 7.19 -1.59
N THR A 192 17.09 6.72 -2.83
CA THR A 192 16.47 5.48 -3.32
C THR A 192 17.52 4.38 -3.39
N LEU A 193 17.62 3.54 -2.37
CA LEU A 193 18.44 2.34 -2.41
C LEU A 193 17.69 1.25 -3.18
N ILE A 194 18.31 0.71 -4.23
CA ILE A 194 17.73 -0.32 -5.06
C ILE A 194 18.75 -1.38 -5.50
N SER A 195 18.34 -2.64 -5.52
CA SER A 195 18.98 -3.70 -6.30
C SER A 195 18.01 -4.23 -7.34
N THR A 196 18.53 -4.51 -8.54
CA THR A 196 17.83 -5.22 -9.61
C THR A 196 18.29 -6.68 -9.74
N VAL A 197 19.27 -7.10 -8.94
CA VAL A 197 19.90 -8.44 -8.97
C VAL A 197 19.60 -9.28 -7.72
N ASN A 198 18.77 -8.79 -6.80
CA ASN A 198 18.53 -9.35 -5.47
C ASN A 198 19.80 -9.41 -4.60
N THR A 199 20.57 -8.32 -4.61
CA THR A 199 21.81 -8.14 -3.83
C THR A 199 21.63 -8.56 -2.37
N VAL A 200 22.53 -9.42 -1.87
CA VAL A 200 22.56 -9.81 -0.47
C VAL A 200 23.36 -8.79 0.35
N LEU A 201 22.77 -8.22 1.40
CA LEU A 201 23.44 -7.33 2.35
C LEU A 201 23.56 -8.06 3.69
N LYS A 202 24.80 -8.40 4.09
CA LYS A 202 25.07 -9.18 5.31
C LYS A 202 25.71 -8.31 6.39
N SER A 203 24.96 -7.97 7.44
CA SER A 203 25.58 -7.45 8.67
C SER A 203 26.35 -8.57 9.36
N SER A 204 27.46 -8.24 10.01
CA SER A 204 28.14 -9.12 10.97
C SER A 204 28.06 -8.61 12.41
N SER A 205 27.52 -7.40 12.60
CA SER A 205 27.34 -6.75 13.90
C SER A 205 25.88 -6.75 14.35
N SER A 206 25.66 -6.54 15.65
CA SER A 206 24.33 -6.34 16.25
C SER A 206 23.68 -5.00 15.91
N SER A 207 24.32 -4.16 15.08
CA SER A 207 23.70 -2.94 14.55
C SER A 207 22.74 -3.26 13.39
N PRO A 208 21.77 -2.39 13.08
CA PRO A 208 20.87 -2.61 11.95
C PRO A 208 21.61 -2.67 10.62
N THR A 209 21.15 -3.51 9.69
CA THR A 209 21.78 -3.65 8.37
C THR A 209 21.60 -2.38 7.53
N ILE A 210 20.42 -1.76 7.62
CA ILE A 210 20.13 -0.41 7.09
C ILE A 210 19.44 0.41 8.18
N THR A 211 19.94 1.61 8.45
CA THR A 211 19.31 2.61 9.33
C THR A 211 18.94 3.86 8.53
N ILE A 212 17.66 4.19 8.43
CA ILE A 212 17.14 5.43 7.84
C ILE A 212 16.79 6.36 9.00
N LYS A 213 17.47 7.49 9.16
CA LYS A 213 17.28 8.34 10.35
C LYS A 213 17.30 9.83 10.07
N GLY A 214 16.50 10.57 10.84
CA GLY A 214 16.40 12.03 10.77
C GLY A 214 15.42 12.51 9.69
N LYS A 215 15.03 13.79 9.79
CA LYS A 215 14.00 14.37 8.93
C LYS A 215 14.43 14.48 7.46
N GLU A 216 15.71 14.72 7.21
CA GLU A 216 16.29 14.81 5.87
C GLU A 216 16.25 13.48 5.10
N ALA A 217 16.24 12.33 5.80
CA ALA A 217 16.05 11.01 5.21
C ALA A 217 14.57 10.67 4.88
N SER A 218 13.64 11.62 4.99
CA SER A 218 12.24 11.44 4.57
C SER A 218 12.13 11.13 3.07
N TYR A 219 11.06 10.44 2.65
CA TYR A 219 10.82 9.95 1.29
C TYR A 219 11.85 8.93 0.75
N SER A 220 12.76 8.44 1.60
CA SER A 220 13.72 7.38 1.21
C SER A 220 13.04 6.06 0.88
N ILE A 221 13.68 5.28 0.00
CA ILE A 221 13.19 3.99 -0.49
C ILE A 221 14.26 2.92 -0.31
N VAL A 222 13.87 1.71 0.12
CA VAL A 222 14.72 0.51 0.11
C VAL A 222 13.97 -0.60 -0.64
N LYS A 223 14.52 -1.04 -1.78
CA LYS A 223 13.85 -1.99 -2.68
C LYS A 223 14.76 -3.09 -3.27
N GLY A 224 14.27 -4.32 -3.27
CA GLY A 224 14.86 -5.44 -4.03
C GLY A 224 16.08 -6.11 -3.38
N PHE A 225 16.28 -5.96 -2.06
CA PHE A 225 17.43 -6.54 -1.36
C PHE A 225 17.13 -7.88 -0.67
N LYS A 226 18.19 -8.65 -0.45
CA LYS A 226 18.24 -9.79 0.49
C LYS A 226 19.00 -9.38 1.74
N ILE A 227 18.28 -8.91 2.75
CA ILE A 227 18.84 -8.38 3.98
C ILE A 227 19.06 -9.53 4.98
N GLN A 228 20.31 -9.68 5.43
CA GLN A 228 20.77 -10.70 6.37
C GLN A 228 21.45 -10.02 7.55
N GLY A 229 20.70 -9.79 8.63
CA GLY A 229 21.16 -8.98 9.77
C GLY A 229 21.59 -9.79 10.99
N ASN A 230 22.78 -9.53 11.53
CA ASN A 230 23.13 -9.95 12.90
C ASN A 230 22.56 -8.98 13.98
N GLY A 231 21.93 -7.88 13.55
CA GLY A 231 21.13 -6.95 14.35
C GLY A 231 19.69 -6.91 13.82
N ASP A 232 19.06 -5.74 13.81
CA ASP A 232 17.80 -5.54 13.09
C ASP A 232 18.04 -5.53 11.55
N GLY A 233 17.00 -5.83 10.76
CA GLY A 233 17.06 -5.77 9.30
C GLY A 233 17.09 -4.33 8.79
N VAL A 234 15.96 -3.63 8.92
CA VAL A 234 15.81 -2.21 8.59
C VAL A 234 15.24 -1.42 9.77
N VAL A 235 15.88 -0.31 10.12
CA VAL A 235 15.39 0.64 11.13
C VAL A 235 15.02 1.98 10.49
N VAL A 236 13.89 2.57 10.90
CA VAL A 236 13.45 3.92 10.50
C VAL A 236 13.21 4.78 11.75
N ASP A 237 13.92 5.89 11.89
CA ASP A 237 13.89 6.80 13.05
C ASP A 237 13.61 8.26 12.64
N GLY A 238 12.39 8.73 12.88
CA GLY A 238 11.99 10.13 12.62
C GLY A 238 11.93 10.55 11.15
N SER A 239 12.18 9.63 10.22
CA SER A 239 12.13 9.83 8.77
C SER A 239 10.73 9.52 8.22
N ASN A 240 10.11 10.47 7.52
CA ASN A 240 8.72 10.40 7.10
C ASN A 240 8.56 9.94 5.65
N TYR A 241 7.42 9.39 5.26
CA TYR A 241 7.14 8.94 3.89
C TYR A 241 8.11 7.86 3.36
N VAL A 242 8.73 7.09 4.26
CA VAL A 242 9.70 6.04 3.93
C VAL A 242 8.99 4.82 3.35
N ARG A 243 9.62 4.18 2.33
CA ARG A 243 9.05 3.03 1.61
C ARG A 243 10.01 1.85 1.60
N ILE A 244 9.61 0.73 2.21
CA ILE A 244 10.36 -0.53 2.25
C ILE A 244 9.59 -1.54 1.40
N LEU A 245 10.14 -1.87 0.23
CA LEU A 245 9.36 -2.48 -0.86
C LEU A 245 10.05 -3.73 -1.43
N ASN A 246 9.38 -4.89 -1.43
CA ASN A 246 9.85 -6.11 -2.10
C ASN A 246 11.28 -6.53 -1.71
N ASN A 247 11.56 -6.62 -0.41
CA ASN A 247 12.82 -7.14 0.13
C ASN A 247 12.61 -8.50 0.82
N ASP A 248 13.56 -9.41 0.66
CA ASP A 248 13.72 -10.59 1.54
C ASP A 248 14.47 -10.12 2.80
N ILE A 249 13.93 -10.38 4.00
CA ILE A 249 14.52 -9.92 5.27
C ILE A 249 14.56 -11.04 6.30
N THR A 250 15.77 -11.42 6.72
CA THR A 250 16.05 -12.29 7.87
C THR A 250 17.10 -11.63 8.75
N ALA A 251 16.84 -11.48 10.04
CA ALA A 251 17.72 -10.78 10.96
C ALA A 251 17.62 -11.34 12.40
N ASP A 252 18.73 -11.46 13.12
CA ASP A 252 18.75 -11.92 14.53
C ASP A 252 17.99 -10.98 15.48
N GLY A 253 17.81 -9.73 15.08
CA GLY A 253 16.92 -8.76 15.71
C GLY A 253 15.50 -8.79 15.17
N VAL A 254 14.91 -7.61 14.99
CA VAL A 254 13.61 -7.40 14.34
C VAL A 254 13.82 -7.25 12.84
N GLY A 255 12.90 -7.77 12.01
CA GLY A 255 12.98 -7.62 10.55
C GLY A 255 12.88 -6.15 10.11
N ILE A 256 11.81 -5.46 10.51
CA ILE A 256 11.63 -4.01 10.32
C ILE A 256 11.18 -3.35 11.62
N THR A 257 11.90 -2.33 12.07
CA THR A 257 11.52 -1.47 13.20
C THR A 257 11.34 -0.04 12.70
N ALA A 258 10.22 0.61 12.99
CA ALA A 258 10.02 2.03 12.65
C ALA A 258 9.40 2.82 13.81
N PHE A 259 9.96 4.00 14.10
CA PHE A 259 9.51 4.83 15.21
C PHE A 259 9.52 6.35 14.94
N ASN A 260 8.53 7.04 15.51
CA ASN A 260 8.28 8.48 15.35
C ASN A 260 8.05 8.90 13.88
N VAL A 261 7.30 8.10 13.10
CA VAL A 261 7.15 8.26 11.64
C VAL A 261 5.72 8.69 11.26
N LYS A 262 5.58 9.81 10.54
CA LYS A 262 4.28 10.30 10.03
C LYS A 262 3.66 9.39 8.97
N TYR A 263 4.47 8.84 8.08
CA TYR A 263 4.01 7.94 7.01
C TYR A 263 5.05 6.85 6.77
N ILE A 264 4.66 5.59 6.81
CA ILE A 264 5.49 4.47 6.34
C ILE A 264 4.68 3.51 5.46
N ASN A 265 5.32 2.98 4.41
CA ASN A 265 4.76 1.96 3.55
C ASN A 265 5.74 0.77 3.47
N ILE A 266 5.29 -0.38 4.00
CA ILE A 266 5.96 -1.67 4.02
C ILE A 266 5.13 -2.59 3.12
N THR A 267 5.53 -2.77 1.85
CA THR A 267 4.75 -3.54 0.86
C THR A 267 5.55 -4.63 0.16
N GLY A 268 4.99 -5.83 0.09
CA GLY A 268 5.52 -6.95 -0.70
C GLY A 268 6.81 -7.59 -0.16
N ASN A 269 7.18 -7.32 1.09
CA ASN A 269 8.40 -7.86 1.69
C ASN A 269 8.18 -9.28 2.24
N ASN A 270 9.25 -10.07 2.26
CA ASN A 270 9.29 -11.44 2.77
C ASN A 270 10.15 -11.45 4.05
N ILE A 271 9.49 -11.18 5.18
CA ILE A 271 10.09 -10.89 6.48
C ILE A 271 10.04 -12.16 7.34
N VAL A 272 11.09 -12.98 7.23
CA VAL A 272 11.06 -14.37 7.67
C VAL A 272 12.23 -14.77 8.55
N LYS A 273 11.97 -15.66 9.52
CA LYS A 273 12.98 -16.24 10.42
C LYS A 273 13.79 -15.22 11.24
N ASN A 274 13.18 -14.09 11.58
CA ASN A 274 13.82 -13.07 12.40
C ASN A 274 13.88 -13.51 13.87
N GLY A 275 14.99 -13.21 14.55
CA GLY A 275 15.26 -13.63 15.93
C GLY A 275 14.41 -12.92 17.00
N LYS A 276 13.68 -11.87 16.60
CA LYS A 276 12.63 -11.21 17.40
C LYS A 276 11.32 -11.14 16.61
N CYS A 277 10.74 -9.95 16.46
CA CYS A 277 9.48 -9.76 15.71
C CYS A 277 9.74 -9.62 14.21
N GLY A 278 8.71 -9.84 13.38
CA GLY A 278 8.75 -9.47 11.97
C GLY A 278 8.76 -7.96 11.77
N ILE A 279 7.70 -7.28 12.22
CA ILE A 279 7.55 -5.82 12.16
C ILE A 279 7.23 -5.25 13.55
N ILE A 280 7.84 -4.11 13.91
CA ILE A 280 7.42 -3.25 15.03
C ILE A 280 7.22 -1.82 14.53
N LEU A 281 6.02 -1.26 14.75
CA LEU A 281 5.74 0.17 14.58
C LEU A 281 5.43 0.82 15.94
N TYR A 282 6.11 1.92 16.24
CA TYR A 282 5.92 2.69 17.49
C TYR A 282 5.75 4.19 17.21
N SER A 283 4.69 4.80 17.74
CA SER A 283 4.43 6.24 17.58
C SER A 283 4.36 6.70 16.11
N THR A 284 3.66 5.95 15.25
CA THR A 284 3.45 6.29 13.82
C THR A 284 2.06 6.89 13.56
N GLU A 285 1.95 7.91 12.71
CA GLU A 285 0.67 8.60 12.42
C GLU A 285 -0.15 7.91 11.32
N LYS A 286 0.49 7.40 10.27
CA LYS A 286 -0.17 6.66 9.19
C LYS A 286 0.74 5.57 8.65
N SER A 287 0.23 4.35 8.55
CA SER A 287 1.07 3.18 8.23
C SER A 287 0.38 2.22 7.28
N TYR A 288 1.11 1.74 6.28
CA TYR A 288 0.66 0.69 5.36
C TYR A 288 1.57 -0.54 5.48
N ILE A 289 0.99 -1.67 5.86
CA ILE A 289 1.62 -3.00 5.86
C ILE A 289 0.80 -3.86 4.89
N ILE A 290 1.25 -4.02 3.65
CA ILE A 290 0.44 -4.63 2.57
C ILE A 290 1.17 -5.76 1.85
N ASN A 291 0.47 -6.86 1.57
CA ASN A 291 0.98 -7.99 0.76
C ASN A 291 2.32 -8.59 1.23
N ASN A 292 2.68 -8.42 2.51
CA ASN A 292 3.93 -8.98 3.05
C ASN A 292 3.73 -10.44 3.48
N VAL A 293 4.80 -11.22 3.42
CA VAL A 293 4.91 -12.54 4.02
C VAL A 293 5.71 -12.39 5.31
N ILE A 294 5.11 -12.71 6.46
CA ILE A 294 5.70 -12.46 7.79
C ILE A 294 5.64 -13.75 8.60
N ASN A 295 6.70 -14.57 8.54
CA ASN A 295 6.63 -15.93 9.08
C ASN A 295 7.87 -16.46 9.80
N ASN A 296 7.65 -17.48 10.64
CA ASN A 296 8.68 -18.20 11.40
C ASN A 296 9.57 -17.28 12.28
N ASN A 297 9.06 -16.12 12.72
CA ASN A 297 9.82 -15.20 13.56
C ASN A 297 9.73 -15.62 15.04
N ASN A 298 10.83 -15.47 15.80
CA ASN A 298 10.98 -15.98 17.17
C ASN A 298 10.21 -15.17 18.24
N ALA A 299 9.48 -14.13 17.86
CA ALA A 299 8.48 -13.45 18.69
C ALA A 299 7.16 -13.26 17.92
N ASN A 300 6.68 -12.01 17.77
CA ASN A 300 5.41 -11.71 17.11
C ASN A 300 5.60 -11.50 15.60
N GLY A 301 4.55 -11.69 14.81
CA GLY A 301 4.54 -11.27 13.40
C GLY A 301 4.59 -9.75 13.27
N ILE A 302 3.56 -9.05 13.75
CA ILE A 302 3.47 -7.58 13.77
C ILE A 302 3.19 -7.10 15.20
N VAL A 303 3.85 -6.02 15.64
CA VAL A 303 3.49 -5.25 16.84
C VAL A 303 3.20 -3.80 16.47
N LEU A 304 2.06 -3.27 16.92
CA LEU A 304 1.76 -1.82 16.89
C LEU A 304 1.69 -1.26 18.30
N THR A 305 2.34 -0.11 18.54
CA THR A 305 2.23 0.63 19.80
C THR A 305 2.05 2.13 19.57
N LYS A 306 1.06 2.72 20.26
CA LYS A 306 0.80 4.17 20.28
C LYS A 306 0.74 4.77 18.86
N SER A 307 0.10 4.06 17.93
CA SER A 307 0.14 4.34 16.49
C SER A 307 -1.26 4.47 15.91
N ASP A 308 -1.44 5.44 15.02
CA ASP A 308 -2.70 5.82 14.38
C ASP A 308 -2.76 5.33 12.91
N ILE A 309 -3.92 5.49 12.27
CA ILE A 309 -4.27 5.22 10.85
C ILE A 309 -3.41 4.12 10.20
N THR A 310 -3.50 2.91 10.74
CA THR A 310 -2.65 1.78 10.30
C THR A 310 -3.46 0.73 9.55
N TYR A 311 -3.09 0.49 8.29
CA TYR A 311 -3.69 -0.52 7.41
C TYR A 311 -2.78 -1.75 7.33
N ILE A 312 -3.26 -2.88 7.84
CA ILE A 312 -2.63 -4.20 7.69
C ILE A 312 -3.52 -4.98 6.71
N ASP A 313 -3.21 -4.93 5.40
CA ASP A 313 -4.05 -5.53 4.35
C ASP A 313 -3.36 -6.67 3.58
N SER A 314 -4.07 -7.77 3.36
CA SER A 314 -3.67 -8.86 2.45
C SER A 314 -2.31 -9.53 2.76
N ASN A 315 -1.82 -9.44 4.00
CA ASN A 315 -0.56 -10.09 4.41
C ASN A 315 -0.76 -11.59 4.74
N THR A 316 0.30 -12.37 4.64
CA THR A 316 0.36 -13.75 5.12
C THR A 316 1.25 -13.82 6.37
N ILE A 317 0.65 -14.05 7.54
CA ILE A 317 1.31 -13.95 8.84
C ILE A 317 1.24 -15.31 9.55
N SER A 318 2.35 -16.03 9.66
CA SER A 318 2.29 -17.43 10.11
C SER A 318 3.48 -18.00 10.85
N ASN A 319 3.23 -19.03 11.67
CA ASN A 319 4.27 -19.79 12.38
C ASN A 319 5.17 -18.91 13.28
N ASN A 320 4.72 -17.74 13.71
CA ASN A 320 5.47 -16.88 14.62
C ASN A 320 5.36 -17.44 16.05
N ALA A 321 6.44 -17.35 16.83
CA ALA A 321 6.57 -18.02 18.13
C ALA A 321 5.76 -17.37 19.27
N ARG A 322 5.04 -16.28 18.99
CA ARG A 322 4.06 -15.62 19.88
C ARG A 322 2.81 -15.23 19.06
N TYR A 323 2.38 -13.97 19.10
CA TYR A 323 1.18 -13.51 18.38
C TYR A 323 1.40 -13.36 16.87
N GLY A 324 0.35 -13.54 16.07
CA GLY A 324 0.36 -13.11 14.67
C GLY A 324 0.42 -11.59 14.55
N ILE A 325 -0.58 -10.90 15.11
CA ILE A 325 -0.63 -9.44 15.27
C ILE A 325 -0.89 -9.10 16.74
N LEU A 326 -0.10 -8.19 17.31
CA LEU A 326 -0.32 -7.61 18.64
C LEU A 326 -0.56 -6.09 18.54
N LEU A 327 -1.71 -5.64 19.03
CA LEU A 327 -1.97 -4.22 19.31
C LEU A 327 -1.76 -3.99 20.81
N THR A 328 -0.83 -3.11 21.20
CA THR A 328 -0.56 -2.85 22.61
C THR A 328 -0.04 -1.45 22.92
N ASN A 329 -0.40 -0.91 24.08
CA ASN A 329 0.20 0.30 24.65
C ASN A 329 1.58 0.06 25.31
N LYS A 330 2.21 -1.12 25.18
CA LYS A 330 3.49 -1.45 25.85
C LYS A 330 4.64 -1.66 24.87
N PHE A 331 5.73 -0.90 25.02
CA PHE A 331 6.95 -1.06 24.22
C PHE A 331 8.21 -0.78 25.06
N ASN A 332 9.22 -1.64 24.92
CA ASN A 332 10.47 -1.62 25.71
C ASN A 332 10.25 -1.45 27.23
N GLY A 333 9.32 -2.23 27.80
CA GLY A 333 8.95 -2.19 29.22
C GLY A 333 7.97 -1.07 29.60
N ASN A 334 8.09 0.10 28.96
CA ASN A 334 7.20 1.24 29.18
C ASN A 334 5.75 0.90 28.82
N SER A 335 4.81 1.42 29.61
CA SER A 335 3.38 1.44 29.29
C SER A 335 2.96 2.87 28.98
N TYR A 336 2.46 3.11 27.77
CA TYR A 336 2.03 4.41 27.29
C TYR A 336 0.55 4.66 27.63
N LYS A 337 0.17 5.93 27.82
CA LYS A 337 -1.20 6.33 28.16
C LYS A 337 -2.22 5.85 27.12
N ASN A 338 -1.86 5.94 25.84
CA ASN A 338 -2.71 5.58 24.71
C ASN A 338 -2.12 4.37 23.98
N GLY A 339 -2.99 3.45 23.55
CA GLY A 339 -2.70 2.34 22.65
C GLY A 339 -2.69 2.73 21.16
N PRO A 340 -2.71 1.75 20.25
CA PRO A 340 -2.98 1.98 18.83
C PRO A 340 -4.44 2.36 18.57
N GLU A 341 -4.70 3.17 17.54
CA GLU A 341 -6.04 3.63 17.16
C GLU A 341 -6.23 3.67 15.63
N ASN A 342 -7.48 3.72 15.15
CA ASN A 342 -7.82 3.70 13.71
C ASN A 342 -7.11 2.57 12.93
N VAL A 343 -7.02 1.37 13.52
CA VAL A 343 -6.32 0.22 12.92
C VAL A 343 -7.28 -0.61 12.08
N TYR A 344 -6.91 -0.87 10.83
CA TYR A 344 -7.67 -1.69 9.88
C TYR A 344 -6.88 -2.95 9.56
N ILE A 345 -7.31 -4.10 10.10
CA ILE A 345 -6.73 -5.42 9.84
C ILE A 345 -7.65 -6.15 8.87
N THR A 346 -7.25 -6.22 7.59
CA THR A 346 -8.14 -6.64 6.51
C THR A 346 -7.55 -7.67 5.55
N LYS A 347 -8.36 -8.64 5.09
CA LYS A 347 -7.98 -9.69 4.11
C LYS A 347 -6.75 -10.56 4.46
N ASN A 348 -6.19 -10.47 5.67
CA ASN A 348 -4.96 -11.18 6.00
C ASN A 348 -5.21 -12.68 6.17
N THR A 349 -4.21 -13.49 5.83
CA THR A 349 -4.16 -14.91 6.17
C THR A 349 -3.25 -15.09 7.38
N ILE A 350 -3.83 -15.43 8.54
CA ILE A 350 -3.14 -15.46 9.84
C ILE A 350 -3.23 -16.88 10.42
N ASN A 351 -2.13 -17.66 10.38
CA ASN A 351 -2.21 -19.07 10.75
C ASN A 351 -1.01 -19.65 11.53
N ASN A 352 -1.29 -20.68 12.35
CA ASN A 352 -0.28 -21.47 13.06
C ASN A 352 0.68 -20.66 13.95
N ASN A 353 0.29 -19.47 14.41
CA ASN A 353 1.05 -18.69 15.38
C ASN A 353 0.89 -19.30 16.78
N LYS A 354 1.90 -19.15 17.65
CA LYS A 354 1.97 -19.89 18.92
C LYS A 354 1.21 -19.32 20.10
N TRP A 355 0.76 -18.07 20.00
CA TRP A 355 -0.29 -17.50 20.86
C TRP A 355 -1.50 -17.13 19.99
N ASP A 356 -2.21 -16.05 20.28
CA ASP A 356 -3.37 -15.63 19.47
C ASP A 356 -2.99 -15.22 18.04
N GLY A 357 -3.89 -15.45 17.08
CA GLY A 357 -3.75 -14.94 15.72
C GLY A 357 -3.73 -13.41 15.68
N ILE A 358 -4.69 -12.77 16.36
CA ILE A 358 -4.71 -11.33 16.64
C ILE A 358 -4.98 -11.13 18.14
N SER A 359 -4.17 -10.34 18.83
CA SER A 359 -4.44 -9.88 20.20
C SER A 359 -4.61 -8.36 20.24
N VAL A 360 -5.74 -7.90 20.79
CA VAL A 360 -6.08 -6.48 20.96
C VAL A 360 -6.10 -6.15 22.46
N ASN A 361 -5.02 -5.54 22.95
CA ASN A 361 -4.80 -5.39 24.38
C ASN A 361 -4.21 -4.02 24.74
N ASN A 362 -5.05 -3.13 25.28
CA ASN A 362 -4.81 -1.70 25.42
C ASN A 362 -4.62 -1.04 24.03
N ALA A 363 -5.74 -0.95 23.31
CA ALA A 363 -5.92 -0.18 22.08
C ALA A 363 -7.09 0.81 22.26
N GLU A 364 -7.14 1.88 21.47
CA GLU A 364 -8.18 2.91 21.56
C GLU A 364 -9.34 2.63 20.58
N ASP A 365 -9.87 3.68 19.93
CA ASP A 365 -11.04 3.62 19.06
C ASP A 365 -10.78 3.12 17.63
N ASN A 366 -11.86 2.74 16.97
CA ASN A 366 -11.95 2.40 15.55
C ASN A 366 -11.04 1.22 15.10
N ILE A 367 -10.93 0.18 15.94
CA ILE A 367 -10.20 -1.05 15.60
C ILE A 367 -11.08 -1.98 14.72
N ASN A 368 -10.73 -2.13 13.44
CA ASN A 368 -11.52 -2.85 12.44
C ASN A 368 -10.81 -4.14 11.98
N ILE A 369 -11.27 -5.30 12.45
CA ILE A 369 -10.81 -6.62 12.01
C ILE A 369 -11.84 -7.18 11.03
N LYS A 370 -11.58 -7.09 9.71
CA LYS A 370 -12.56 -7.50 8.68
C LYS A 370 -12.02 -8.38 7.54
N GLY A 371 -12.76 -9.43 7.18
CA GLY A 371 -12.43 -10.23 5.99
C GLY A 371 -11.19 -11.11 6.11
N ASN A 372 -10.64 -11.31 7.31
CA ASN A 372 -9.42 -12.10 7.51
C ASN A 372 -9.71 -13.61 7.56
N THR A 373 -8.74 -14.42 7.17
CA THR A 373 -8.75 -15.88 7.32
C THR A 373 -7.77 -16.29 8.41
N ILE A 374 -8.30 -16.67 9.57
CA ILE A 374 -7.57 -16.92 10.82
C ILE A 374 -7.70 -18.41 11.17
N VAL A 375 -6.59 -19.16 11.13
CA VAL A 375 -6.62 -20.63 11.15
C VAL A 375 -5.54 -21.23 12.04
N GLY A 376 -5.93 -22.08 13.00
CA GLY A 376 -5.00 -23.01 13.66
C GLY A 376 -3.91 -22.35 14.51
N ASN A 377 -4.14 -21.15 15.05
CA ASN A 377 -3.23 -20.54 16.03
C ASN A 377 -3.43 -21.23 17.39
N ASP A 378 -2.35 -21.53 18.11
CA ASP A 378 -2.36 -22.46 19.25
C ASP A 378 -3.24 -21.98 20.44
N GLU A 379 -3.42 -20.65 20.61
CA GLU A 379 -4.42 -20.07 21.52
C GLU A 379 -5.70 -19.66 20.79
N SER A 380 -6.01 -18.36 20.71
CA SER A 380 -7.26 -17.87 20.11
C SER A 380 -7.09 -17.49 18.64
N GLY A 381 -8.18 -17.49 17.88
CA GLY A 381 -8.21 -16.77 16.61
C GLY A 381 -8.03 -15.26 16.84
N ILE A 382 -8.86 -14.69 17.73
CA ILE A 382 -8.77 -13.29 18.18
C ILE A 382 -8.93 -13.22 19.70
N SER A 383 -8.05 -12.49 20.38
CA SER A 383 -8.22 -12.01 21.77
C SER A 383 -8.56 -10.53 21.78
N VAL A 384 -9.47 -10.13 22.67
CA VAL A 384 -9.82 -8.73 22.95
C VAL A 384 -9.88 -8.51 24.46
N ASN A 385 -9.02 -7.64 24.98
CA ASN A 385 -9.05 -7.19 26.38
C ASN A 385 -9.51 -5.73 26.44
N VAL A 386 -8.70 -4.82 27.03
CA VAL A 386 -8.91 -3.38 27.00
C VAL A 386 -8.85 -2.86 25.56
N VAL A 387 -9.95 -2.27 25.09
CA VAL A 387 -10.10 -1.65 23.76
C VAL A 387 -11.03 -0.43 23.86
N GLY A 388 -10.97 0.51 22.92
CA GLY A 388 -12.03 1.49 22.65
C GLY A 388 -13.18 0.86 21.85
N SER A 389 -13.71 1.55 20.83
CA SER A 389 -14.65 0.98 19.86
C SER A 389 -13.94 0.07 18.84
N TYR A 390 -14.61 -1.04 18.50
CA TYR A 390 -14.03 -2.06 17.63
C TYR A 390 -15.10 -2.83 16.84
N LYS A 391 -14.67 -3.44 15.73
CA LYS A 391 -15.49 -4.28 14.86
C LYS A 391 -14.73 -5.56 14.51
N ILE A 392 -15.39 -6.72 14.64
CA ILE A 392 -14.92 -8.02 14.19
C ILE A 392 -15.97 -8.54 13.21
N GLN A 393 -15.73 -8.39 11.92
CA GLN A 393 -16.77 -8.61 10.91
C GLN A 393 -16.27 -9.45 9.74
N SER A 394 -17.05 -10.46 9.35
CA SER A 394 -16.78 -11.24 8.14
C SER A 394 -15.41 -11.94 8.13
N ASN A 395 -14.91 -12.36 9.29
CA ASN A 395 -13.68 -13.16 9.39
C ASN A 395 -14.02 -14.65 9.35
N ILE A 396 -13.12 -15.46 8.81
CA ILE A 396 -13.14 -16.92 8.94
C ILE A 396 -12.20 -17.27 10.11
N ILE A 397 -12.70 -17.93 11.15
CA ILE A 397 -11.96 -18.20 12.39
C ILE A 397 -12.13 -19.68 12.78
N THR A 398 -11.10 -20.50 12.62
CA THR A 398 -11.24 -21.97 12.75
C THR A 398 -9.97 -22.68 13.20
N ASN A 399 -10.13 -23.85 13.81
CA ASN A 399 -9.08 -24.76 14.29
C ASN A 399 -8.11 -24.19 15.34
N SER A 400 -8.35 -22.98 15.87
CA SER A 400 -7.65 -22.49 17.08
C SER A 400 -8.20 -23.17 18.35
N TYR A 401 -7.58 -22.97 19.51
CA TYR A 401 -8.15 -23.46 20.78
C TYR A 401 -9.47 -22.75 21.09
N THR A 402 -9.48 -21.41 21.08
CA THR A 402 -10.70 -20.59 21.17
C THR A 402 -10.90 -19.81 19.86
N GLY A 403 -12.14 -19.59 19.41
CA GLY A 403 -12.39 -18.77 18.22
C GLY A 403 -12.13 -17.28 18.51
N VAL A 404 -13.01 -16.66 19.31
CA VAL A 404 -12.83 -15.29 19.83
C VAL A 404 -12.87 -15.31 21.36
N ARG A 405 -11.84 -14.72 22.01
CA ARG A 405 -11.69 -14.63 23.46
C ARG A 405 -11.89 -13.18 23.93
N PHE A 406 -12.76 -12.99 24.91
CA PHE A 406 -12.90 -11.75 25.68
C PHE A 406 -12.27 -11.95 27.07
N ASP A 407 -11.18 -11.21 27.30
CA ASP A 407 -10.33 -11.34 28.48
C ASP A 407 -10.84 -10.51 29.68
N GLU A 408 -10.12 -10.52 30.81
CA GLU A 408 -10.68 -10.16 32.13
C GLU A 408 -11.02 -8.68 32.33
N ASP A 409 -10.29 -7.76 31.70
CA ASP A 409 -10.54 -6.32 31.71
C ASP A 409 -11.52 -5.88 30.62
N HIS A 410 -12.05 -6.80 29.80
CA HIS A 410 -12.92 -6.44 28.70
C HIS A 410 -14.23 -5.82 29.18
N VAL A 411 -14.62 -4.69 28.58
CA VAL A 411 -15.88 -4.00 28.86
C VAL A 411 -16.67 -3.86 27.57
N GLN A 412 -17.87 -4.46 27.52
CA GLN A 412 -18.77 -4.37 26.37
C GLN A 412 -19.04 -2.91 25.98
N LYS A 413 -18.88 -2.59 24.70
CA LYS A 413 -19.07 -1.23 24.16
C LYS A 413 -20.43 -1.09 23.50
N LYS A 414 -21.02 0.11 23.56
CA LYS A 414 -22.30 0.43 22.92
C LYS A 414 -22.31 0.16 21.40
N ASN A 415 -21.16 0.37 20.74
CA ASN A 415 -21.01 0.33 19.29
C ASN A 415 -20.18 -0.89 18.82
N GLN A 416 -19.98 -1.92 19.65
CA GLN A 416 -19.22 -3.11 19.23
C GLN A 416 -19.99 -3.90 18.17
N GLU A 417 -19.35 -4.18 17.04
CA GLU A 417 -19.97 -4.93 15.94
C GLU A 417 -19.22 -6.23 15.68
N ILE A 418 -19.78 -7.33 16.18
CA ILE A 418 -19.24 -8.69 16.02
C ILE A 418 -20.28 -9.49 15.23
N THR A 419 -20.19 -9.44 13.89
CA THR A 419 -21.24 -9.90 12.97
C THR A 419 -20.68 -10.61 11.73
N TYR A 420 -21.46 -11.54 11.18
CA TYR A 420 -21.19 -12.24 9.91
C TYR A 420 -19.84 -12.98 9.83
N ASN A 421 -19.20 -13.26 10.97
CA ASN A 421 -18.01 -14.11 11.01
C ASN A 421 -18.43 -15.58 10.88
N ALA A 422 -17.53 -16.41 10.36
CA ALA A 422 -17.64 -17.87 10.37
C ALA A 422 -16.66 -18.42 11.41
N ILE A 423 -17.15 -18.74 12.61
CA ILE A 423 -16.36 -19.09 13.80
C ILE A 423 -16.71 -20.52 14.21
N TYR A 424 -15.95 -21.49 13.72
CA TYR A 424 -16.36 -22.91 13.74
C TYR A 424 -15.16 -23.85 13.92
N GLY A 425 -15.39 -25.02 14.52
CA GLY A 425 -14.37 -26.06 14.64
C GLY A 425 -13.18 -25.73 15.54
N ASN A 426 -13.18 -24.60 16.26
CA ASN A 426 -12.20 -24.30 17.30
C ASN A 426 -12.37 -25.29 18.47
N ALA A 427 -11.26 -25.69 19.09
CA ALA A 427 -11.16 -26.92 19.88
C ALA A 427 -11.85 -26.87 21.26
N HIS A 428 -11.96 -25.68 21.86
CA HIS A 428 -12.63 -25.46 23.14
C HIS A 428 -14.02 -24.84 22.94
N VAL A 429 -14.08 -23.57 22.52
CA VAL A 429 -15.33 -22.84 22.27
C VAL A 429 -15.17 -21.88 21.09
N GLN A 430 -16.29 -21.58 20.43
CA GLN A 430 -16.28 -20.63 19.31
C GLN A 430 -16.16 -19.18 19.80
N ILE A 431 -16.84 -18.82 20.89
CA ILE A 431 -16.62 -17.54 21.60
C ILE A 431 -16.55 -17.78 23.12
N GLU A 432 -15.54 -17.20 23.75
CA GLU A 432 -15.31 -17.23 25.20
C GLU A 432 -15.44 -15.82 25.81
N ALA A 433 -16.12 -15.73 26.95
CA ALA A 433 -16.10 -14.56 27.83
C ALA A 433 -16.06 -15.01 29.30
N LYS A 434 -15.20 -15.99 29.61
CA LYS A 434 -15.14 -16.65 30.92
C LYS A 434 -14.78 -15.68 32.04
N SER A 435 -13.70 -14.94 31.86
CA SER A 435 -13.18 -13.94 32.81
C SER A 435 -13.90 -12.59 32.75
N TYR A 436 -14.78 -12.37 31.75
CA TYR A 436 -15.56 -11.15 31.62
C TYR A 436 -16.42 -10.87 32.88
N ASN A 437 -16.22 -9.71 33.49
CA ASN A 437 -16.79 -9.34 34.78
C ASN A 437 -18.15 -8.59 34.68
N GLY A 438 -18.72 -8.45 33.48
CA GLY A 438 -20.01 -7.79 33.29
C GLY A 438 -21.20 -8.58 33.85
N VAL A 439 -22.16 -7.86 34.46
CA VAL A 439 -23.36 -8.43 35.11
C VAL A 439 -24.29 -9.13 34.12
N ASN A 440 -24.38 -8.64 32.89
CA ASN A 440 -25.19 -9.22 31.80
C ASN A 440 -24.30 -9.99 30.82
N PRO A 441 -24.78 -11.08 30.19
CA PRO A 441 -24.07 -11.76 29.11
C PRO A 441 -23.60 -10.81 28.00
N LEU A 442 -22.32 -10.94 27.62
CA LEU A 442 -21.68 -10.14 26.58
C LEU A 442 -22.41 -10.36 25.26
N SER A 443 -22.95 -9.28 24.70
CA SER A 443 -23.78 -9.35 23.49
C SER A 443 -22.94 -9.20 22.23
N VAL A 444 -23.04 -10.20 21.35
CA VAL A 444 -22.49 -10.20 19.99
C VAL A 444 -23.61 -10.49 18.99
N GLY A 445 -23.44 -10.13 17.73
CA GLY A 445 -24.50 -10.22 16.73
C GLY A 445 -24.67 -11.61 16.12
N ASP A 446 -25.36 -11.66 14.98
CA ASP A 446 -25.49 -12.84 14.12
C ASP A 446 -24.12 -13.28 13.56
N ASN A 447 -23.71 -14.53 13.84
CA ASN A 447 -22.50 -15.14 13.30
C ASN A 447 -22.75 -16.63 12.98
N TRP A 448 -21.90 -17.25 12.16
CA TRP A 448 -22.01 -18.68 11.81
C TRP A 448 -21.11 -19.53 12.71
N TYR A 449 -21.71 -20.45 13.48
CA TYR A 449 -21.00 -21.28 14.47
C TYR A 449 -20.90 -22.78 14.13
N THR A 450 -21.47 -23.21 13.01
CA THR A 450 -21.90 -24.60 12.73
C THR A 450 -22.89 -25.15 13.76
N ASP A 451 -23.49 -26.32 13.48
CA ASP A 451 -24.51 -26.95 14.33
C ASP A 451 -23.91 -27.53 15.63
N ASP A 452 -22.60 -27.78 15.63
CA ASP A 452 -21.81 -28.36 16.71
C ASP A 452 -20.92 -27.34 17.44
N GLY A 453 -21.12 -26.04 17.19
CA GLY A 453 -20.37 -24.95 17.81
C GLY A 453 -20.71 -24.74 19.28
N LEU A 454 -19.82 -25.13 20.19
CA LEU A 454 -19.94 -24.80 21.62
C LEU A 454 -19.69 -23.30 21.85
N LEU A 455 -20.58 -22.67 22.63
CA LEU A 455 -20.52 -21.25 23.02
C LEU A 455 -20.44 -21.13 24.54
N CYS A 456 -19.68 -20.15 25.04
CA CYS A 456 -19.63 -19.84 26.46
C CYS A 456 -21.00 -19.28 26.95
N PRO A 457 -21.59 -19.76 28.07
CA PRO A 457 -22.89 -19.27 28.57
C PRO A 457 -22.95 -17.78 28.94
N LYS A 458 -21.79 -17.11 29.07
CA LYS A 458 -21.69 -15.65 29.23
C LYS A 458 -21.83 -14.87 27.90
N ILE A 459 -22.01 -15.54 26.76
CA ILE A 459 -22.23 -14.91 25.45
C ILE A 459 -23.72 -14.93 25.09
N LYS A 460 -24.25 -13.77 24.71
CA LYS A 460 -25.55 -13.64 24.03
C LYS A 460 -25.31 -13.41 22.54
N THR A 461 -25.81 -14.33 21.70
CA THR A 461 -25.61 -14.30 20.24
C THR A 461 -26.76 -15.00 19.51
N ASN A 462 -26.87 -14.73 18.21
CA ASN A 462 -27.70 -15.49 17.28
C ASN A 462 -26.79 -16.28 16.33
N ASN A 463 -27.18 -17.51 15.95
CA ASN A 463 -26.47 -18.32 14.96
C ASN A 463 -27.12 -18.14 13.57
N LEU A 464 -26.31 -17.84 12.56
CA LEU A 464 -26.78 -17.69 11.17
C LEU A 464 -27.46 -18.96 10.69
N LYS A 465 -28.69 -18.85 10.20
CA LYS A 465 -29.52 -20.00 9.85
C LYS A 465 -29.16 -20.52 8.45
N PHE A 466 -28.37 -21.60 8.41
CA PHE A 466 -28.09 -22.34 7.18
C PHE A 466 -29.27 -23.24 6.76
N THR A 467 -29.84 -22.97 5.59
CA THR A 467 -30.87 -23.79 4.92
C THR A 467 -30.41 -24.24 3.55
N VAL A 468 -30.85 -25.43 3.13
CA VAL A 468 -30.85 -25.87 1.73
C VAL A 468 -32.29 -26.20 1.35
N THR A 469 -32.72 -25.88 0.13
CA THR A 469 -34.12 -26.02 -0.30
C THR A 469 -34.19 -26.28 -1.80
N GLN A 470 -35.07 -27.19 -2.22
CA GLN A 470 -35.37 -27.39 -3.64
C GLN A 470 -36.23 -26.23 -4.16
N ILE A 471 -35.85 -25.67 -5.30
CA ILE A 471 -36.49 -24.47 -5.91
C ILE A 471 -36.97 -24.74 -7.34
N GLY A 472 -37.08 -26.01 -7.73
CA GLY A 472 -37.50 -26.47 -9.05
C GLY A 472 -36.97 -27.87 -9.32
N LYS A 473 -37.42 -28.48 -10.43
CA LYS A 473 -37.23 -29.92 -10.69
C LYS A 473 -35.81 -30.44 -10.42
N ASN A 474 -34.77 -29.81 -10.98
CA ASN A 474 -33.37 -30.23 -10.79
C ASN A 474 -32.52 -29.21 -10.01
N GLN A 475 -33.12 -28.20 -9.36
CA GLN A 475 -32.40 -27.04 -8.82
C GLN A 475 -32.58 -26.89 -7.31
N PHE A 476 -31.46 -26.68 -6.61
CA PHE A 476 -31.39 -26.45 -5.18
C PHE A 476 -30.71 -25.11 -4.89
N GLN A 477 -31.15 -24.46 -3.82
CA GLN A 477 -30.57 -23.24 -3.29
C GLN A 477 -30.11 -23.47 -1.86
N ALA A 478 -28.92 -22.98 -1.54
CA ALA A 478 -28.33 -22.97 -0.22
C ALA A 478 -28.19 -21.52 0.25
N THR A 479 -28.68 -21.22 1.45
CA THR A 479 -28.82 -19.85 1.96
C THR A 479 -28.45 -19.79 3.44
N PHE A 480 -27.76 -18.73 3.82
CA PHE A 480 -27.57 -18.27 5.18
C PHE A 480 -28.42 -17.01 5.39
N VAL A 481 -29.23 -16.99 6.45
CA VAL A 481 -29.97 -15.79 6.86
C VAL A 481 -29.65 -15.36 8.29
N ASP A 482 -29.76 -14.05 8.55
CA ASP A 482 -29.66 -13.45 9.88
C ASP A 482 -30.91 -13.73 10.73
N SER A 483 -30.88 -13.29 11.99
CA SER A 483 -32.00 -13.41 12.93
C SER A 483 -33.25 -12.61 12.54
N ASN A 484 -33.16 -11.68 11.58
CA ASN A 484 -34.26 -10.91 11.02
C ASN A 484 -34.84 -11.56 9.74
N GLY A 485 -34.16 -12.56 9.17
CA GLY A 485 -34.50 -13.22 7.91
C GLY A 485 -33.85 -12.64 6.65
N ASN A 486 -32.94 -11.67 6.79
CA ASN A 486 -32.16 -11.12 5.67
C ASN A 486 -31.10 -12.13 5.20
N ILE A 487 -30.76 -12.13 3.91
CA ILE A 487 -29.61 -12.90 3.41
C ILE A 487 -28.32 -12.37 4.05
N ALA A 488 -27.49 -13.27 4.58
CA ALA A 488 -26.23 -12.96 5.23
C ALA A 488 -25.13 -12.55 4.23
N SER A 489 -25.34 -11.46 3.49
CA SER A 489 -24.51 -11.00 2.37
C SER A 489 -23.07 -10.65 2.72
N LEU A 490 -22.78 -10.40 4.00
CA LEU A 490 -21.44 -10.14 4.53
C LEU A 490 -20.74 -11.41 5.06
N LEU A 491 -21.39 -12.58 5.07
CA LEU A 491 -20.73 -13.84 5.41
C LEU A 491 -19.70 -14.19 4.31
N PRO A 492 -18.44 -14.51 4.65
CA PRO A 492 -17.43 -14.92 3.67
C PRO A 492 -17.87 -16.11 2.82
N ASP A 493 -17.41 -16.15 1.57
CA ASP A 493 -17.71 -17.24 0.63
C ASP A 493 -17.43 -18.62 1.25
N ARG A 494 -18.40 -19.55 1.18
CA ARG A 494 -18.32 -20.90 1.80
C ARG A 494 -18.39 -22.00 0.74
N GLU A 495 -17.62 -23.06 0.92
CA GLU A 495 -17.72 -24.26 0.08
C GLU A 495 -18.85 -25.17 0.59
N LEU A 496 -19.88 -25.38 -0.25
CA LEU A 496 -20.89 -26.42 -0.06
C LEU A 496 -20.47 -27.67 -0.82
N LYS A 497 -20.37 -28.80 -0.12
CA LYS A 497 -20.22 -30.14 -0.69
C LYS A 497 -21.57 -30.84 -0.66
N TYR A 498 -22.04 -31.34 -1.80
CA TYR A 498 -23.29 -32.09 -1.87
C TYR A 498 -23.08 -33.49 -2.45
N LYS A 499 -23.88 -34.44 -1.96
CA LYS A 499 -23.85 -35.85 -2.37
C LYS A 499 -25.26 -36.37 -2.63
N THR A 500 -25.40 -37.06 -3.76
CA THR A 500 -26.56 -37.85 -4.19
C THR A 500 -26.41 -39.33 -3.81
N ASN A 501 -27.52 -40.07 -3.81
CA ASN A 501 -27.53 -41.52 -3.51
C ASN A 501 -26.70 -42.34 -4.51
N ASP A 502 -26.58 -41.88 -5.77
CA ASP A 502 -25.73 -42.50 -6.81
C ASP A 502 -24.22 -42.50 -6.49
N GLY A 503 -23.81 -41.85 -5.40
CA GLY A 503 -22.45 -41.81 -4.92
C GLY A 503 -21.69 -40.54 -5.27
N LYS A 504 -22.14 -39.76 -6.28
CA LYS A 504 -21.43 -38.55 -6.74
C LYS A 504 -21.31 -37.51 -5.63
N ILE A 505 -20.13 -36.92 -5.54
CA ILE A 505 -19.85 -35.75 -4.71
C ILE A 505 -19.48 -34.61 -5.64
N ALA A 506 -20.10 -33.45 -5.45
CA ALA A 506 -19.77 -32.21 -6.16
C ALA A 506 -19.74 -31.04 -5.18
N THR A 507 -19.12 -29.92 -5.59
CA THR A 507 -18.99 -28.73 -4.76
C THR A 507 -19.54 -27.50 -5.46
N VAL A 508 -19.91 -26.48 -4.68
CA VAL A 508 -20.34 -25.16 -5.16
C VAL A 508 -19.94 -24.11 -4.13
N MET A 509 -19.53 -22.92 -4.58
CA MET A 509 -19.29 -21.79 -3.69
C MET A 509 -20.59 -21.03 -3.43
N ILE A 510 -20.97 -20.94 -2.15
CA ILE A 510 -21.99 -20.00 -1.66
C ILE A 510 -21.30 -18.64 -1.55
N LYS A 511 -21.85 -17.61 -2.21
CA LYS A 511 -21.27 -16.26 -2.27
C LYS A 511 -22.26 -15.25 -1.71
N GLY A 512 -21.82 -14.33 -0.87
CA GLY A 512 -22.74 -13.37 -0.22
C GLY A 512 -23.91 -14.06 0.48
N GLY A 513 -23.62 -15.12 1.23
CA GLY A 513 -24.63 -15.89 1.97
C GLY A 513 -25.57 -16.77 1.14
N ILE A 514 -25.53 -16.78 -0.21
CA ILE A 514 -26.46 -17.58 -1.02
C ILE A 514 -25.81 -18.20 -2.28
N GLY A 515 -26.23 -19.41 -2.65
CA GLY A 515 -25.72 -20.11 -3.83
C GLY A 515 -26.67 -21.18 -4.36
N THR A 516 -26.69 -21.37 -5.68
CA THR A 516 -27.54 -22.36 -6.34
C THR A 516 -26.72 -23.46 -6.98
N PHE A 517 -27.22 -24.70 -6.93
CA PHE A 517 -26.63 -25.85 -7.60
C PHE A 517 -27.72 -26.70 -8.26
N THR A 518 -27.30 -27.59 -9.16
CA THR A 518 -28.20 -28.55 -9.81
C THR A 518 -27.84 -29.98 -9.41
N VAL A 519 -28.82 -30.87 -9.40
CA VAL A 519 -28.65 -32.29 -9.09
C VAL A 519 -29.29 -33.15 -10.17
N THR A 520 -28.76 -34.37 -10.34
CA THR A 520 -29.45 -35.44 -11.06
C THR A 520 -29.85 -36.48 -10.02
N ALA A 521 -31.16 -36.64 -9.82
CA ALA A 521 -31.73 -37.45 -8.75
C ALA A 521 -33.15 -37.92 -9.15
N SER A 522 -33.64 -38.94 -8.46
CA SER A 522 -34.99 -39.50 -8.60
C SER A 522 -35.83 -39.22 -7.36
N ASP A 523 -37.15 -39.42 -7.45
CA ASP A 523 -38.03 -39.26 -6.29
C ASP A 523 -37.61 -40.17 -5.13
N ALA A 524 -37.68 -39.63 -3.92
CA ALA A 524 -37.14 -40.19 -2.68
C ALA A 524 -35.59 -40.22 -2.54
N ASP A 525 -34.81 -39.73 -3.51
CA ASP A 525 -33.36 -39.60 -3.31
C ASP A 525 -33.00 -38.57 -2.22
N ILE A 526 -31.93 -38.84 -1.46
CA ILE A 526 -31.48 -37.97 -0.38
C ILE A 526 -30.28 -37.13 -0.85
N ILE A 527 -30.51 -35.83 -1.01
CA ILE A 527 -29.45 -34.84 -1.26
C ILE A 527 -28.84 -34.46 0.10
N LYS A 528 -27.71 -35.08 0.46
CA LYS A 528 -26.91 -34.63 1.62
C LYS A 528 -26.08 -33.43 1.21
N SER A 529 -26.31 -32.29 1.86
CA SER A 529 -25.57 -31.04 1.67
C SER A 529 -24.77 -30.72 2.94
N THR A 530 -23.48 -30.44 2.80
CA THR A 530 -22.56 -30.16 3.92
C THR A 530 -21.78 -28.89 3.63
N VAL A 531 -22.02 -27.85 4.43
CA VAL A 531 -21.14 -26.68 4.57
C VAL A 531 -20.55 -26.77 5.96
N ASP A 532 -19.25 -26.60 6.07
CA ASP A 532 -18.64 -26.50 7.38
C ASP A 532 -18.43 -27.87 8.03
N ARG A 533 -18.83 -27.93 9.29
CA ARG A 533 -19.13 -29.16 10.03
C ARG A 533 -20.65 -29.47 10.04
N THR A 534 -21.48 -28.59 9.48
CA THR A 534 -22.95 -28.71 9.43
C THR A 534 -23.42 -29.57 8.24
N SER A 535 -24.48 -30.36 8.44
CA SER A 535 -25.16 -31.07 7.35
C SER A 535 -26.66 -30.79 7.30
N ARG A 536 -27.21 -30.71 6.08
CA ARG A 536 -28.64 -30.73 5.77
C ARG A 536 -28.93 -31.94 4.88
N LYS A 537 -30.11 -32.54 5.03
CA LYS A 537 -30.62 -33.62 4.16
C LYS A 537 -31.92 -33.13 3.55
N ASN A 538 -32.05 -33.21 2.24
CA ASN A 538 -33.30 -32.94 1.55
C ASN A 538 -33.71 -34.20 0.79
N VAL A 539 -34.98 -34.55 0.85
CA VAL A 539 -35.55 -35.56 -0.06
C VAL A 539 -35.88 -34.84 -1.37
N TYR A 540 -35.51 -35.43 -2.51
CA TYR A 540 -35.82 -34.91 -3.83
C TYR A 540 -37.30 -35.18 -4.17
N ASP A 541 -37.97 -34.16 -4.73
CA ASP A 541 -39.32 -34.22 -5.27
C ASP A 541 -39.35 -33.64 -6.70
N SER A 542 -39.70 -34.46 -7.68
CA SER A 542 -39.80 -34.10 -9.09
C SER A 542 -40.91 -33.09 -9.39
N ASN A 543 -41.86 -32.91 -8.47
CA ASN A 543 -42.99 -31.98 -8.54
C ASN A 543 -42.69 -30.64 -7.82
N SER A 544 -41.49 -30.49 -7.24
CA SER A 544 -41.12 -29.32 -6.44
C SER A 544 -41.32 -28.01 -7.22
N PRO A 545 -42.10 -27.04 -6.68
CA PRO A 545 -42.53 -25.87 -7.43
C PRO A 545 -41.33 -25.00 -7.82
N THR A 546 -41.27 -24.64 -9.11
CA THR A 546 -40.17 -23.81 -9.64
C THR A 546 -40.31 -22.39 -9.14
N LYS A 547 -39.27 -21.90 -8.45
CA LYS A 547 -39.12 -20.53 -7.96
C LYS A 547 -37.95 -19.88 -8.68
N THR A 548 -37.99 -18.56 -8.87
CA THR A 548 -36.87 -17.83 -9.47
C THR A 548 -35.62 -18.00 -8.60
N PRO A 549 -34.50 -18.54 -9.14
CA PRO A 549 -33.26 -18.64 -8.39
C PRO A 549 -32.71 -17.26 -8.05
N GLN A 550 -32.39 -17.03 -6.78
CA GLN A 550 -31.58 -15.89 -6.35
C GLN A 550 -30.11 -16.33 -6.30
N ASN A 551 -29.26 -15.59 -7.00
CA ASN A 551 -27.81 -15.75 -6.98
C ASN A 551 -27.19 -14.66 -6.11
N GLY A 552 -26.19 -15.03 -5.31
CA GLY A 552 -25.44 -14.09 -4.49
C GLY A 552 -24.38 -13.37 -5.32
N GLN A 553 -24.14 -12.10 -4.99
CA GLN A 553 -22.91 -11.42 -5.37
C GLN A 553 -21.83 -11.75 -4.33
N SER A 554 -20.55 -11.78 -4.71
CA SER A 554 -19.49 -11.90 -3.70
C SER A 554 -19.54 -10.68 -2.75
N PRO A 555 -19.26 -10.85 -1.45
CA PRO A 555 -19.39 -9.77 -0.47
C PRO A 555 -18.54 -8.55 -0.84
N THR A 556 -19.20 -7.42 -1.06
CA THR A 556 -18.53 -6.11 -1.19
C THR A 556 -18.36 -5.52 0.21
N TYR A 557 -17.22 -5.78 0.83
CA TYR A 557 -16.85 -5.13 2.08
C TYR A 557 -16.39 -3.69 1.81
N ASP A 558 -16.84 -2.76 2.65
CA ASP A 558 -16.31 -1.40 2.67
C ASP A 558 -14.90 -1.42 3.27
N TYR A 559 -13.91 -1.32 2.39
CA TYR A 559 -12.49 -1.22 2.72
C TYR A 559 -12.03 0.23 2.53
N PRO A 560 -11.31 0.82 3.50
CA PRO A 560 -10.79 2.18 3.37
C PRO A 560 -9.83 2.30 2.18
N ASN A 561 -9.91 3.41 1.45
CA ASN A 561 -9.13 3.59 0.23
C ASN A 561 -7.62 3.67 0.51
N ILE A 562 -6.85 2.78 -0.12
CA ILE A 562 -5.39 2.69 0.05
C ILE A 562 -4.72 3.63 -0.95
N ASP A 563 -4.42 4.84 -0.49
CA ASP A 563 -3.49 5.75 -1.17
C ASP A 563 -2.04 5.33 -0.86
N TYR A 564 -1.39 4.74 -1.86
CA TYR A 564 0.00 4.26 -1.81
C TYR A 564 1.06 5.37 -1.69
N GLY A 565 0.66 6.64 -1.59
CA GLY A 565 1.56 7.76 -1.32
C GLY A 565 2.31 8.20 -2.57
N GLY A 566 1.60 8.39 -3.68
CA GLY A 566 2.11 8.93 -4.95
C GLY A 566 2.45 10.43 -4.88
N GLY A 567 3.09 10.87 -3.80
CA GLY A 567 3.35 12.27 -3.48
C GLY A 567 4.39 12.90 -4.41
N GLN A 568 3.94 13.43 -5.55
CA GLN A 568 4.69 14.48 -6.24
C GLN A 568 4.82 15.70 -5.31
N GLY A 569 6.05 16.18 -5.13
CA GLY A 569 6.38 17.22 -4.16
C GLY A 569 5.93 18.62 -4.59
N ASN A 570 4.64 18.92 -4.49
CA ASN A 570 4.09 20.27 -4.67
C ASN A 570 4.42 21.17 -3.45
N GLY A 571 5.70 21.54 -3.33
CA GLY A 571 6.21 22.41 -2.29
C GLY A 571 5.90 23.89 -2.51
N ASN A 572 4.71 24.33 -2.11
CA ASN A 572 4.40 25.76 -2.00
C ASN A 572 4.96 26.36 -0.70
N GLY A 573 6.25 26.65 -0.70
CA GLY A 573 6.92 27.42 0.36
C GLY A 573 6.96 28.91 0.05
N GLN A 574 6.24 29.73 0.82
CA GLN A 574 6.56 31.14 1.05
C GLN A 574 6.53 31.40 2.57
N GLY A 575 7.43 32.24 3.07
CA GLY A 575 7.61 32.46 4.49
C GLY A 575 8.10 33.86 4.84
N GLY A 576 8.21 34.12 6.13
CA GLY A 576 8.52 35.44 6.71
C GLY A 576 7.26 36.13 7.29
N ASN A 577 7.36 36.89 8.39
CA ASN A 577 8.51 37.06 9.28
C ASN A 577 8.05 37.43 10.71
N ALA A 578 8.97 37.42 11.67
CA ALA A 578 8.71 37.52 13.11
C ALA A 578 8.20 38.89 13.61
N ASN A 579 7.62 38.91 14.82
CA ASN A 579 8.30 39.58 15.95
C ASN A 579 7.72 39.30 17.36
N ASN A 580 8.62 39.46 18.33
CA ASN A 580 8.52 39.43 19.81
C ASN A 580 7.19 39.92 20.42
N GLY A 581 6.66 39.26 21.45
CA GLY A 581 6.99 39.51 22.87
C GLY A 581 5.73 40.01 23.61
N ASN A 582 5.63 40.16 24.94
CA ASN A 582 6.49 39.94 26.11
C ASN A 582 5.51 39.75 27.30
N GLY A 583 5.61 38.71 28.16
CA GLY A 583 6.28 38.80 29.48
C GLY A 583 5.38 39.30 30.63
N SER A 584 5.61 38.83 31.87
CA SER A 584 4.99 39.28 33.15
C SER A 584 3.45 39.04 33.35
N SER A 585 2.90 38.88 34.57
CA SER A 585 3.47 38.62 35.90
C SER A 585 2.43 38.30 37.01
N GLN A 586 2.81 37.43 37.95
CA GLN A 586 2.57 37.48 39.42
C GLN A 586 1.19 37.31 40.10
N LYS A 587 1.25 36.63 41.28
CA LYS A 587 0.33 36.56 42.46
C LYS A 587 -1.00 35.80 42.27
N SER A 588 -1.54 35.10 43.27
CA SER A 588 -1.16 34.85 44.70
C SER A 588 -1.37 33.34 45.01
N SER A 589 -0.63 32.66 45.90
CA SER A 589 -0.60 32.74 47.39
C SER A 589 -1.93 32.27 48.03
N ASP A 590 -2.03 31.51 49.13
CA ASP A 590 -1.11 30.95 50.16
C ASP A 590 -1.75 29.64 50.71
N ASP A 591 -1.14 28.70 51.46
CA ASP A 591 0.24 28.26 51.77
C ASP A 591 0.14 26.89 52.52
N SER A 592 1.27 26.23 52.87
CA SER A 592 1.53 25.41 54.09
C SER A 592 2.24 24.07 53.87
N GLY A 593 3.15 23.70 54.79
CA GLY A 593 3.12 22.32 55.32
C GLY A 593 4.42 21.54 55.59
N ASN A 594 5.61 22.05 55.26
CA ASN A 594 6.94 21.61 55.75
C ASN A 594 7.08 20.26 56.53
N SER A 595 7.83 19.29 55.99
CA SER A 595 8.82 18.56 56.82
C SER A 595 9.99 18.00 56.00
N SER A 596 11.15 17.91 56.65
CA SER A 596 12.37 17.21 56.18
C SER A 596 12.46 15.86 56.91
N ASN A 597 13.24 14.84 56.51
CA ASN A 597 14.70 14.92 56.31
C ASN A 597 15.29 13.67 55.61
N SER A 598 16.60 13.73 55.32
CA SER A 598 17.37 12.73 54.56
C SER A 598 17.96 11.57 55.39
N LYS A 599 18.29 10.43 54.74
CA LYS A 599 19.69 9.95 54.61
C LYS A 599 19.93 8.70 53.72
N LYS A 600 21.17 8.65 53.21
CA LYS A 600 21.94 7.55 52.56
C LYS A 600 22.26 6.40 53.56
N MET A 601 22.82 5.21 53.22
CA MET A 601 23.49 4.69 52.00
C MET A 601 23.50 3.13 51.97
N GLU A 602 23.99 2.52 50.87
CA GLU A 602 24.28 1.08 50.67
C GLU A 602 25.65 0.65 51.32
N PRO A 603 26.31 -0.51 51.02
CA PRO A 603 25.92 -1.75 50.27
C PRO A 603 26.37 -3.10 50.91
N ASN A 604 25.97 -4.26 50.32
CA ASN A 604 26.87 -5.42 50.13
C ASN A 604 26.39 -6.41 49.03
N SER A 605 27.09 -7.53 48.80
CA SER A 605 27.25 -8.15 47.46
C SER A 605 27.16 -9.70 47.36
N ASN A 606 26.77 -10.18 46.16
CA ASN A 606 27.08 -11.48 45.52
C ASN A 606 26.60 -12.81 46.17
N PRO A 607 26.60 -13.95 45.44
CA PRO A 607 25.99 -14.18 44.12
C PRO A 607 25.26 -15.56 44.02
N VAL A 608 24.55 -15.88 42.91
CA VAL A 608 24.43 -17.24 42.29
C VAL A 608 23.54 -17.21 41.04
N ASN A 609 23.80 -18.10 40.08
CA ASN A 609 23.04 -18.27 38.83
C ASN A 609 21.62 -18.83 39.02
N GLN A 610 20.67 -18.31 38.26
CA GLN A 610 19.80 -19.13 37.40
C GLN A 610 19.24 -18.30 36.23
N ALA A 611 18.95 -18.97 35.10
CA ALA A 611 18.55 -18.30 33.87
C ALA A 611 17.05 -17.96 33.89
N ASN A 612 16.70 -16.76 33.42
CA ASN A 612 15.33 -16.38 33.07
C ASN A 612 15.32 -15.66 31.71
N ASP A 613 14.55 -16.23 30.79
CA ASP A 613 13.94 -15.50 29.66
C ASP A 613 12.75 -14.67 30.20
N VAL A 614 11.86 -14.20 29.32
CA VAL A 614 10.66 -13.39 29.55
C VAL A 614 10.90 -11.87 29.48
N SER A 615 9.87 -11.18 29.00
CA SER A 615 9.76 -9.73 28.88
C SER A 615 9.85 -8.99 30.21
N GLN A 616 10.35 -7.74 30.17
CA GLN A 616 10.62 -6.81 31.28
C GLN A 616 12.00 -7.08 31.95
N SER A 617 12.82 -6.11 32.37
CA SER A 617 12.64 -4.65 32.57
C SER A 617 13.98 -3.88 32.55
N TYR A 618 13.97 -2.56 32.20
CA TYR A 618 14.83 -1.39 32.57
C TYR A 618 16.31 -1.57 33.01
N ASP A 619 17.27 -0.65 32.84
CA ASP A 619 17.36 0.72 32.27
C ASP A 619 18.84 0.93 31.77
N THR A 620 19.42 2.03 31.29
CA THR A 620 19.21 3.51 31.29
C THR A 620 19.77 4.09 29.94
N SER A 621 19.98 5.39 29.64
CA SER A 621 19.73 6.70 30.28
C SER A 621 19.74 7.84 29.24
N GLN A 622 19.02 8.93 29.54
CA GLN A 622 19.21 10.34 29.09
C GLN A 622 19.16 10.68 27.56
N SER A 623 18.53 11.77 27.10
CA SER A 623 18.06 12.97 27.80
C SER A 623 16.81 13.67 27.18
N MET A 624 16.12 14.45 28.03
CA MET A 624 15.38 15.71 27.75
C MET A 624 14.03 15.77 26.99
N ALA A 625 13.04 16.32 27.73
CA ALA A 625 12.13 17.42 27.36
C ALA A 625 10.75 17.15 26.68
N ARG A 626 9.74 16.96 27.55
CA ARG A 626 8.43 17.68 27.61
C ARG A 626 7.91 18.43 26.36
N ALA A 627 6.66 18.14 25.97
CA ALA A 627 5.49 18.98 26.32
C ALA A 627 4.16 18.28 25.93
N ASP A 628 3.07 18.59 26.65
CA ASP A 628 1.72 18.03 26.43
C ASP A 628 0.87 18.87 25.46
N ALA A 629 -0.29 18.32 25.06
CA ALA A 629 -1.27 18.95 24.18
C ALA A 629 -2.62 19.22 24.87
N SER A 630 -3.31 20.30 24.46
CA SER A 630 -4.77 20.39 24.29
C SER A 630 -5.09 21.69 23.49
N GLU A 631 -5.98 21.71 22.48
CA GLU A 631 -7.45 21.95 22.51
C GLU A 631 -7.86 23.41 22.89
N ILE A 632 -8.97 24.02 22.42
CA ILE A 632 -10.10 23.57 21.59
C ILE A 632 -10.80 24.76 20.86
N SER A 633 -11.74 24.47 19.94
CA SER A 633 -12.73 25.38 19.30
C SER A 633 -12.24 26.44 18.29
N GLY A 634 -13.04 26.89 17.32
CA GLY A 634 -14.37 26.41 16.89
C GLY A 634 -15.13 27.44 16.03
N GLY A 635 -16.03 26.98 15.14
CA GLY A 635 -16.89 27.84 14.31
C GLY A 635 -17.11 27.27 12.90
N ALA A 636 -18.30 27.44 12.34
CA ALA A 636 -18.70 26.83 11.06
C ALA A 636 -19.35 27.84 10.11
N ASN A 637 -19.28 27.57 8.81
CA ASN A 637 -20.48 27.65 7.95
C ASN A 637 -20.37 26.77 6.69
N SER A 638 -21.50 26.60 6.02
CA SER A 638 -21.74 25.76 4.85
C SER A 638 -21.42 26.44 3.51
N GLY A 639 -21.11 25.62 2.49
CA GLY A 639 -20.95 26.07 1.09
C GLY A 639 -20.78 24.89 0.13
N SER A 640 -21.88 24.44 -0.47
CA SER A 640 -21.87 23.31 -1.42
C SER A 640 -21.70 23.80 -2.86
N GLN A 641 -20.68 23.30 -3.57
CA GLN A 641 -20.62 23.33 -5.03
C GLN A 641 -19.96 22.06 -5.59
N SER A 642 -20.49 21.59 -6.73
CA SER A 642 -20.07 20.37 -7.42
C SER A 642 -19.30 20.69 -8.70
N ILE A 643 -18.10 20.13 -8.85
CA ILE A 643 -17.34 20.11 -10.12
C ILE A 643 -16.86 18.67 -10.35
N ALA A 644 -16.79 18.25 -11.62
CA ALA A 644 -16.71 16.83 -12.00
C ALA A 644 -15.36 16.16 -11.70
N LYS A 645 -15.40 14.85 -11.38
CA LYS A 645 -14.22 13.98 -11.44
C LYS A 645 -13.76 13.82 -12.89
N GLN A 646 -12.58 14.34 -13.22
CA GLN A 646 -11.86 13.90 -14.40
C GLN A 646 -11.22 12.54 -14.09
N ILE A 647 -11.58 11.50 -14.84
CA ILE A 647 -10.90 10.20 -14.76
C ILE A 647 -9.61 10.34 -15.58
N ILE A 648 -8.47 10.33 -14.88
CA ILE A 648 -7.17 10.13 -15.51
C ILE A 648 -6.94 8.62 -15.55
N ILE A 649 -6.83 8.05 -16.75
CA ILE A 649 -6.38 6.68 -16.97
C ILE A 649 -4.88 6.75 -17.21
N GLU A 650 -4.09 6.02 -16.42
CA GLU A 650 -2.66 5.84 -16.68
C GLU A 650 -2.49 4.74 -17.75
N ASP A 651 -2.54 5.16 -19.02
CA ASP A 651 -2.41 4.30 -20.21
C ASP A 651 -0.96 3.80 -20.42
N ASP A 652 -0.42 3.04 -19.45
CA ASP A 652 0.86 2.32 -19.59
C ASP A 652 0.75 0.82 -19.20
N GLU A 653 0.06 0.45 -18.12
CA GLU A 653 -0.04 -0.98 -17.74
C GLU A 653 -0.93 -1.80 -18.70
N PHE A 654 -1.97 -1.20 -19.28
CA PHE A 654 -2.97 -1.93 -20.09
C PHE A 654 -2.38 -2.48 -21.41
N PHE A 655 -1.38 -1.80 -21.98
CA PHE A 655 -0.69 -2.26 -23.18
C PHE A 655 0.34 -3.36 -22.87
N ILE A 656 1.04 -3.29 -21.73
CA ILE A 656 2.02 -4.30 -21.33
C ILE A 656 1.35 -5.67 -21.12
N VAL A 657 0.24 -5.72 -20.39
CA VAL A 657 -0.47 -6.98 -20.10
C VAL A 657 -1.03 -7.62 -21.38
N LYS A 658 -1.59 -6.83 -22.30
CA LYS A 658 -2.09 -7.33 -23.60
C LYS A 658 -0.97 -7.72 -24.56
N GLY A 659 0.14 -6.97 -24.58
CA GLY A 659 1.32 -7.31 -25.37
C GLY A 659 1.92 -8.65 -24.95
N LEU A 660 2.17 -8.84 -23.65
CA LEU A 660 2.64 -10.12 -23.10
C LEU A 660 1.65 -11.27 -23.36
N SER A 661 0.35 -11.05 -23.18
CA SER A 661 -0.68 -12.06 -23.46
C SER A 661 -0.69 -12.48 -24.94
N LEU A 662 -0.52 -11.53 -25.88
CA LEU A 662 -0.46 -11.81 -27.31
C LEU A 662 0.85 -12.53 -27.68
N ILE A 663 1.98 -12.16 -27.08
CA ILE A 663 3.27 -12.82 -27.28
C ILE A 663 3.23 -14.26 -26.76
N VAL A 664 2.67 -14.50 -25.57
CA VAL A 664 2.47 -15.85 -25.01
C VAL A 664 1.52 -16.67 -25.89
N LEU A 665 0.43 -16.08 -26.39
CA LEU A 665 -0.46 -16.76 -27.33
C LEU A 665 0.25 -17.12 -28.64
N LEU A 666 1.07 -16.23 -29.20
CA LEU A 666 1.86 -16.49 -30.40
C LEU A 666 2.93 -17.57 -30.17
N ILE A 667 3.56 -17.61 -29.00
CA ILE A 667 4.50 -18.68 -28.60
C ILE A 667 3.75 -20.01 -28.47
N LEU A 668 2.60 -20.05 -27.79
CA LEU A 668 1.79 -21.27 -27.65
C LEU A 668 1.25 -21.77 -28.99
N LEU A 669 0.83 -20.89 -29.89
CA LEU A 669 0.44 -21.24 -31.25
C LEU A 669 1.65 -21.77 -32.05
N THR A 670 2.83 -21.17 -31.91
CA THR A 670 4.05 -21.62 -32.59
C THR A 670 4.49 -23.00 -32.10
N ILE A 671 4.42 -23.26 -30.79
CA ILE A 671 4.65 -24.57 -30.17
C ILE A 671 3.60 -25.59 -30.67
N GLY A 672 2.33 -25.21 -30.68
CA GLY A 672 1.23 -26.06 -31.18
C GLY A 672 1.33 -26.39 -32.66
N PHE A 673 1.87 -25.49 -33.49
CA PHE A 673 2.20 -25.77 -34.90
C PHE A 673 3.47 -26.61 -35.05
N TYR A 674 4.47 -26.41 -34.19
CA TYR A 674 5.74 -27.17 -34.23
C TYR A 674 5.54 -28.65 -33.88
N TYR A 675 4.75 -28.94 -32.84
CA TYR A 675 4.43 -30.31 -32.39
C TYR A 675 3.09 -30.83 -32.95
N ARG A 676 2.53 -30.21 -33.98
CA ARG A 676 1.18 -30.53 -34.50
C ARG A 676 1.04 -32.01 -34.87
N ASP A 677 2.05 -32.53 -35.57
CA ASP A 677 2.00 -33.90 -36.10
C ASP A 677 2.24 -34.93 -34.98
N ASP A 678 3.12 -34.64 -34.02
CA ASP A 678 3.32 -35.45 -32.81
C ASP A 678 2.05 -35.51 -31.94
N ILE A 679 1.32 -34.39 -31.81
CA ILE A 679 0.03 -34.30 -31.11
C ILE A 679 -1.05 -35.11 -31.83
N ASN A 680 -1.05 -35.14 -33.17
CA ASN A 680 -1.94 -36.00 -33.94
C ASN A 680 -1.58 -37.48 -33.79
N GLU A 681 -0.28 -37.83 -33.75
CA GLU A 681 0.15 -39.20 -33.51
C GLU A 681 -0.23 -39.68 -32.10
N MET A 682 -0.01 -38.85 -31.06
CA MET A 682 -0.47 -39.14 -29.69
C MET A 682 -1.99 -39.30 -29.60
N ARG A 683 -2.77 -38.55 -30.39
CA ARG A 683 -4.24 -38.71 -30.48
C ARG A 683 -4.71 -39.93 -31.26
N SER A 684 -3.84 -40.60 -32.02
CA SER A 684 -4.15 -41.87 -32.70
C SER A 684 -3.90 -43.11 -31.82
N LYS A 685 -3.44 -42.90 -30.59
CA LYS A 685 -3.03 -43.93 -29.61
C LYS A 685 -3.80 -43.82 -28.28
N LEU A 686 -4.93 -43.11 -28.28
CA LEU A 686 -5.90 -42.90 -27.20
C LEU A 686 -7.31 -43.22 -27.70
#